data_AF-A0AAW1QYG3-F1
#
_entry.id   AF-A0AAW1QYG3-F1
#
_cell.length_a   1.000
_cell.length_b   1.000
_cell.length_c   1.000
_cell.angle_alpha   90.00
_cell.angle_beta   90.00
_cell.angle_gamma   90.00
#
_symmetry.space_group_name_H-M   'P 1'
#
loop_
_entity.id
_entity.type
_entity.pdbx_description
1 polymer ?
#
loop_
_entity_poly.entity_id
_entity_poly.type
_entity_poly.pdbx_seq_one_letter_code
_entity_poly.pdbx_strand_id
1 'polypeptide(L)'
;MLAPSPPAETSEYKTISHSPTGRCSLRVRAGAAAEGMSTVLEVWSRFAVLKELHVPKAQHGAVYADGWFRGCAWSPDELRVAYVAEEPAGEELAEWGRWGCAPGGKGTDGKLTATPRAWKGVGIWQEDWGELYTGKRTPTLFVLDLETWTVARVCGLPADSSVALPVWDPEGKGLVCVVWPHRAPNFPALPQRLGAVHCVNRACGLWHVLVPGPGGAQTDAVCLTPGLLSAASPRFSPDGKLLVFLSHEAAASTGVHAATAELLTLPWPPPDDVAAARRTVAVLACANGWAAIVDTAPNQKPGISLCQACEVQPRSGPCRDSVEAIVVRPNSEKRLPGILWPHGGPHSAHAAVFRHAVAFLAKQGFACILPNFRGSLGFGEDSVQALPGRISALDVEDCIAALDTAIAQGKPSSHRVAVMGGSHGGFLTGHLVGQHAARFRTGILQNPVMDLSLMTHVTDIPDWCYIEAFGTEEGRRRMTARPTPDDLARFRSVSPIAHIDRVTAPLLFVLGGKDRRVPLADSHRLHLALEEQFLLGCYRDTECHKTVTELFATAHFPERVFVGAVEQDKEQNESCLDPAYARFGSNVRFMSIPWSESKGPTYARYLASTLYNGETYYLQLDSHMKFEPSWDVRLIDMVELCPSPKPILTTYPVDVNNLASGERETPTLCGSVWNERGIVSFRAGMMARASTPRPTPFIAAGYLFARGSMLEEVPFDPDLPQLFTGEEIMHAVRLWTSGWDFFCPSENLVYHLYVTKDYGTTRPKFWDEVSGYLDAQMRSEAKVRYQLGLGPKPEGITILEKYGLGKARTLEAYWQWAGLDPNNKNETQSDPKFCNRG
;
A
#
# COMPACT_ATOMS: atom_id res chain seq x y z
N MET A 1 31.35 -46.44 2.20
CA MET A 1 30.52 -46.72 1.01
C MET A 1 29.12 -46.22 1.29
N LEU A 2 28.73 -45.12 0.64
CA LEU A 2 27.38 -44.56 0.70
C LEU A 2 26.49 -45.38 -0.24
N ALA A 3 25.32 -45.81 0.24
CA ALA A 3 24.34 -46.54 -0.55
C ALA A 3 23.80 -45.67 -1.70
N PRO A 4 23.52 -46.22 -2.89
CA PRO A 4 22.98 -45.45 -4.00
C PRO A 4 21.55 -44.99 -3.70
N SER A 5 21.28 -43.70 -3.93
CA SER A 5 19.94 -43.12 -4.00
C SER A 5 19.09 -43.86 -5.06
N PRO A 6 17.77 -44.04 -4.86
CA PRO A 6 16.92 -44.65 -5.87
C PRO A 6 16.92 -43.82 -7.17
N PRO A 7 16.79 -44.46 -8.35
CA PRO A 7 16.85 -43.78 -9.63
C PRO A 7 15.68 -42.78 -9.76
N ALA A 8 16.03 -41.52 -9.99
CA ALA A 8 15.14 -40.40 -10.15
C ALA A 8 14.80 -40.20 -11.64
N GLU A 9 13.86 -40.98 -12.15
CA GLU A 9 13.00 -40.55 -13.26
C GLU A 9 11.54 -40.74 -12.80
N THR A 10 10.97 -39.69 -12.20
CA THR A 10 9.59 -39.69 -11.65
C THR A 10 8.58 -39.10 -12.62
N SER A 11 8.94 -38.83 -13.88
CA SER A 11 8.09 -38.16 -14.87
C SER A 11 6.94 -39.02 -15.39
N GLU A 12 7.04 -40.36 -15.30
CA GLU A 12 6.03 -41.29 -15.83
C GLU A 12 4.90 -41.61 -14.84
N TYR A 13 5.12 -41.34 -13.54
CA TYR A 13 4.16 -41.67 -12.49
C TYR A 13 3.23 -40.48 -12.18
N LYS A 14 1.92 -40.74 -12.20
CA LYS A 14 0.90 -39.77 -11.78
C LYS A 14 0.88 -39.54 -10.28
N THR A 15 1.12 -40.59 -9.49
CA THR A 15 1.21 -40.50 -8.04
C THR A 15 2.02 -41.64 -7.43
N ILE A 16 2.62 -41.38 -6.29
CA ILE A 16 3.35 -42.35 -5.48
C ILE A 16 2.83 -42.21 -4.04
N SER A 17 2.38 -43.32 -3.46
CA SER A 17 1.83 -43.37 -2.10
C SER A 17 2.57 -44.43 -1.28
N HIS A 18 3.09 -44.05 -0.11
CA HIS A 18 3.85 -44.94 0.76
C HIS A 18 2.95 -45.56 1.84
N SER A 19 3.22 -46.83 2.13
CA SER A 19 2.64 -47.54 3.28
C SER A 19 3.03 -46.89 4.63
N PRO A 20 2.23 -47.04 5.71
CA PRO A 20 2.48 -46.45 7.02
C PRO A 20 3.88 -46.72 7.58
N THR A 21 4.43 -47.92 7.38
CA THR A 21 5.76 -48.32 7.82
C THR A 21 6.87 -47.98 6.81
N GLY A 22 6.50 -47.52 5.61
CA GLY A 22 7.43 -47.25 4.51
C GLY A 22 8.12 -48.49 3.94
N ARG A 23 7.53 -49.68 4.13
CA ARG A 23 8.04 -50.95 3.54
C ARG A 23 7.63 -51.10 2.09
N CYS A 24 6.41 -50.69 1.78
CA CYS A 24 5.81 -50.75 0.45
C CYS A 24 5.42 -49.34 -0.06
N SER A 25 5.30 -49.20 -1.37
CA SER A 25 4.71 -48.02 -2.02
C SER A 25 3.90 -48.41 -3.25
N LEU A 26 2.78 -47.72 -3.47
CA LEU A 26 1.96 -47.84 -4.67
C LEU A 26 2.35 -46.72 -5.61
N ARG A 27 2.71 -47.06 -6.84
CA ARG A 27 2.98 -46.12 -7.93
C ARG A 27 1.93 -46.30 -9.01
N VAL A 28 1.41 -45.19 -9.50
CA VAL A 28 0.31 -45.18 -10.46
C VAL A 28 0.77 -44.52 -11.74
N ARG A 29 0.63 -45.20 -12.88
CA ARG A 29 0.95 -44.66 -14.21
C ARG A 29 -0.24 -44.81 -15.17
N ALA A 30 -0.28 -43.98 -16.21
CA ALA A 30 -1.34 -44.06 -17.21
C ALA A 30 -1.31 -45.42 -17.94
N GLY A 31 -2.48 -46.02 -18.18
CA GLY A 31 -2.59 -47.21 -19.02
C GLY A 31 -2.50 -46.87 -20.51
N ALA A 32 -2.09 -47.85 -21.34
CA ALA A 32 -2.09 -47.71 -22.78
C ALA A 32 -3.54 -47.61 -23.31
N ALA A 33 -3.96 -46.40 -23.70
CA ALA A 33 -5.34 -46.13 -24.10
C ALA A 33 -5.82 -46.96 -25.31
N ALA A 34 -4.89 -47.34 -26.19
CA ALA A 34 -5.13 -48.19 -27.37
C ALA A 34 -5.45 -49.66 -27.02
N GLU A 35 -5.08 -50.11 -25.82
CA GLU A 35 -5.27 -51.50 -25.36
C GLU A 35 -6.49 -51.64 -24.42
N GLY A 36 -7.35 -50.62 -24.35
CA GLY A 36 -8.51 -50.61 -23.44
C GLY A 36 -8.15 -50.50 -21.95
N MET A 37 -6.87 -50.23 -21.64
CA MET A 37 -6.37 -50.08 -20.27
C MET A 37 -6.56 -48.65 -19.78
N SER A 38 -6.94 -48.54 -18.50
CA SER A 38 -7.16 -47.25 -17.85
C SER A 38 -5.90 -46.77 -17.15
N THR A 39 -5.36 -47.62 -16.26
CA THR A 39 -4.28 -47.27 -15.33
C THR A 39 -3.46 -48.51 -15.05
N VAL A 40 -2.15 -48.35 -14.80
CA VAL A 40 -1.30 -49.41 -14.26
C VAL A 40 -0.91 -49.07 -12.82
N LEU A 41 -1.11 -50.06 -11.94
CA LEU A 41 -0.79 -49.99 -10.51
C LEU A 41 0.45 -50.85 -10.25
N GLU A 42 1.52 -50.24 -9.77
CA GLU A 42 2.74 -50.93 -9.39
C GLU A 42 2.91 -50.88 -7.88
N VAL A 43 2.97 -52.04 -7.24
CA VAL A 43 3.29 -52.15 -5.82
C VAL A 43 4.76 -52.48 -5.70
N TRP A 44 5.50 -51.59 -5.04
CA TRP A 44 6.94 -51.69 -4.83
C TRP A 44 7.26 -52.00 -3.38
N SER A 45 8.25 -52.85 -3.16
CA SER A 45 9.03 -52.88 -1.93
C SER A 45 10.10 -51.78 -1.95
N ARG A 46 10.91 -51.66 -0.88
CA ARG A 46 12.04 -50.72 -0.85
C ARG A 46 13.02 -50.88 -2.02
N PHE A 47 13.13 -52.06 -2.62
CA PHE A 47 14.19 -52.36 -3.59
C PHE A 47 13.69 -52.93 -4.93
N ALA A 48 12.43 -53.36 -5.03
CA ALA A 48 11.91 -54.00 -6.24
C ALA A 48 10.39 -53.88 -6.37
N VAL A 49 9.89 -53.96 -7.61
CA VAL A 49 8.46 -54.15 -7.91
C VAL A 49 8.02 -55.51 -7.39
N LEU A 50 7.00 -55.54 -6.54
CA LEU A 50 6.34 -56.76 -6.07
C LEU A 50 5.31 -57.24 -7.08
N LYS A 51 4.51 -56.33 -7.64
CA LYS A 51 3.49 -56.64 -8.64
C LYS A 51 3.17 -55.43 -9.50
N GLU A 52 2.88 -55.71 -10.76
CA GLU A 52 2.30 -54.77 -11.69
C GLU A 52 0.90 -55.26 -12.08
N LEU A 53 -0.09 -54.38 -11.97
CA LEU A 53 -1.50 -54.67 -12.24
C LEU A 53 -2.03 -53.69 -13.29
N HIS A 54 -2.53 -54.24 -14.40
CA HIS A 54 -3.17 -53.47 -15.46
C HIS A 54 -4.67 -53.44 -15.22
N VAL A 55 -5.22 -52.25 -14.96
CA VAL A 55 -6.64 -52.10 -14.67
C VAL A 55 -7.41 -51.67 -15.94
N PRO A 56 -8.37 -52.46 -16.43
CA PRO A 56 -9.16 -52.13 -17.63
C PRO A 56 -10.09 -50.93 -17.41
N LYS A 57 -10.43 -50.21 -18.49
CA LYS A 57 -11.42 -49.12 -18.46
C LYS A 57 -12.82 -49.56 -18.00
N ALA A 58 -13.17 -50.83 -18.23
CA ALA A 58 -14.43 -51.41 -17.76
C ALA A 58 -14.50 -51.52 -16.22
N GLN A 59 -13.35 -51.58 -15.54
CA GLN A 59 -13.28 -51.68 -14.09
C GLN A 59 -13.27 -50.30 -13.42
N HIS A 60 -12.47 -49.38 -13.94
CA HIS A 60 -12.53 -47.95 -13.61
C HIS A 60 -11.81 -47.07 -14.64
N GLY A 61 -12.20 -45.79 -14.70
CA GLY A 61 -11.51 -44.76 -15.46
C GLY A 61 -10.23 -44.27 -14.78
N ALA A 62 -9.79 -43.04 -15.09
CA ALA A 62 -8.51 -42.53 -14.61
C ALA A 62 -8.47 -42.42 -13.07
N VAL A 63 -7.34 -42.78 -12.47
CA VAL A 63 -7.06 -42.54 -11.05
C VAL A 63 -6.79 -41.06 -10.81
N TYR A 64 -7.37 -40.51 -9.74
CA TYR A 64 -7.23 -39.11 -9.33
C TYR A 64 -6.29 -38.94 -8.15
N ALA A 65 -5.32 -38.04 -8.32
CA ALA A 65 -4.25 -37.82 -7.34
C ALA A 65 -4.11 -36.34 -6.91
N ASP A 66 -4.89 -35.46 -7.51
CA ASP A 66 -4.77 -34.01 -7.40
C ASP A 66 -6.00 -33.39 -6.72
N GLY A 67 -5.75 -32.33 -5.96
CA GLY A 67 -6.82 -31.46 -5.45
C GLY A 67 -7.76 -32.12 -4.46
N TRP A 68 -9.07 -31.93 -4.64
CA TRP A 68 -10.16 -32.44 -3.80
C TRP A 68 -10.54 -33.89 -4.07
N PHE A 69 -10.29 -34.38 -5.30
CA PHE A 69 -10.54 -35.77 -5.69
C PHE A 69 -9.33 -36.69 -5.51
N ARG A 70 -8.28 -36.21 -4.85
CA ARG A 70 -7.14 -37.05 -4.49
C ARG A 70 -7.56 -38.12 -3.48
N GLY A 71 -6.86 -39.23 -3.50
CA GLY A 71 -6.99 -40.21 -2.45
C GLY A 71 -6.20 -41.46 -2.72
N CYS A 72 -5.25 -41.76 -1.84
CA CYS A 72 -4.65 -43.07 -1.69
C CYS A 72 -4.39 -43.31 -0.20
N ALA A 73 -4.95 -44.38 0.35
CA ALA A 73 -4.87 -44.71 1.76
C ALA A 73 -4.58 -46.20 1.92
N TRP A 74 -3.52 -46.51 2.66
CA TRP A 74 -3.14 -47.86 3.04
C TRP A 74 -3.86 -48.24 4.33
N SER A 75 -4.35 -49.48 4.40
CA SER A 75 -4.91 -50.03 5.63
C SER A 75 -3.82 -50.14 6.71
N PRO A 76 -4.19 -50.12 8.00
CA PRO A 76 -3.22 -50.23 9.10
C PRO A 76 -2.37 -51.51 9.05
N ASP A 77 -2.92 -52.60 8.52
CA ASP A 77 -2.24 -53.88 8.29
C ASP A 77 -1.36 -53.90 7.03
N GLU A 78 -1.39 -52.84 6.22
CA GLU A 78 -0.72 -52.69 4.93
C GLU A 78 -1.10 -53.75 3.87
N LEU A 79 -2.21 -54.45 4.04
CA LEU A 79 -2.68 -55.49 3.10
C LEU A 79 -3.63 -54.96 2.04
N ARG A 80 -4.21 -53.77 2.24
CA ARG A 80 -5.19 -53.16 1.34
C ARG A 80 -4.85 -51.70 1.06
N VAL A 81 -5.13 -51.25 -0.16
CA VAL A 81 -4.92 -49.88 -0.58
C VAL A 81 -6.20 -49.34 -1.21
N ALA A 82 -6.82 -48.36 -0.56
CA ALA A 82 -7.95 -47.62 -1.09
C ALA A 82 -7.45 -46.45 -1.96
N TYR A 83 -8.07 -46.21 -3.11
CA TYR A 83 -7.74 -45.10 -3.98
C TYR A 83 -8.97 -44.58 -4.74
N VAL A 84 -8.87 -43.35 -5.26
CA VAL A 84 -9.96 -42.68 -6.00
C VAL A 84 -9.75 -42.82 -7.49
N ALA A 85 -10.78 -43.27 -8.22
CA ALA A 85 -10.78 -43.30 -9.67
C ALA A 85 -12.16 -42.92 -10.23
N GLU A 86 -12.18 -42.47 -11.49
CA GLU A 86 -13.43 -42.20 -12.22
C GLU A 86 -14.25 -43.48 -12.36
N GLU A 87 -15.56 -43.40 -12.09
CA GLU A 87 -16.49 -44.49 -12.31
C GLU A 87 -16.46 -44.95 -13.79
N PRO A 88 -16.58 -46.26 -14.09
CA PRO A 88 -16.71 -46.74 -15.45
C PRO A 88 -17.83 -46.02 -16.20
N ALA A 89 -17.56 -45.59 -17.43
CA ALA A 89 -18.59 -44.99 -18.28
C ALA A 89 -19.70 -46.02 -18.54
N GLY A 90 -20.97 -45.63 -18.31
CA GLY A 90 -22.13 -46.43 -18.71
C GLY A 90 -22.21 -46.59 -20.23
N GLU A 91 -22.95 -47.60 -20.69
CA GLU A 91 -23.03 -48.00 -22.13
C GLU A 91 -23.58 -46.92 -23.08
N GLU A 92 -24.17 -45.83 -22.59
CA GLU A 92 -24.72 -44.76 -23.44
C GLU A 92 -23.74 -43.59 -23.62
N LEU A 93 -22.89 -43.67 -24.64
CA LEU A 93 -22.17 -42.52 -25.18
C LEU A 93 -23.03 -41.79 -26.22
N ALA A 94 -23.08 -40.47 -26.13
CA ALA A 94 -23.67 -39.62 -27.15
C ALA A 94 -22.95 -39.83 -28.50
N GLU A 95 -23.67 -40.30 -29.53
CA GLU A 95 -23.14 -40.34 -30.90
C GLU A 95 -23.20 -38.93 -31.52
N TRP A 96 -22.05 -38.30 -31.65
CA TRP A 96 -21.90 -37.05 -32.39
C TRP A 96 -21.60 -37.40 -33.86
N GLY A 97 -22.64 -37.47 -34.70
CA GLY A 97 -22.46 -37.71 -36.14
C GLY A 97 -21.52 -36.66 -36.76
N ARG A 98 -20.53 -37.10 -37.57
CA ARG A 98 -19.68 -36.19 -38.35
C ARG A 98 -20.56 -35.39 -39.33
N TRP A 99 -20.30 -34.09 -39.40
CA TRP A 99 -20.81 -33.21 -40.47
C TRP A 99 -20.53 -33.83 -41.84
N GLY A 100 -21.57 -34.37 -42.48
CA GLY A 100 -21.52 -34.83 -43.86
C GLY A 100 -22.06 -33.76 -44.78
N CYS A 101 -21.17 -33.01 -45.44
CA CYS A 101 -21.57 -32.27 -46.65
C CYS A 101 -21.89 -33.29 -47.74
N ALA A 102 -23.17 -33.51 -48.05
CA ALA A 102 -23.53 -34.10 -49.34
C ALA A 102 -23.45 -33.00 -50.41
N PRO A 103 -22.87 -33.25 -51.60
CA PRO A 103 -22.83 -32.26 -52.67
C PRO A 103 -24.26 -31.89 -53.09
N GLY A 104 -24.62 -30.61 -52.95
CA GLY A 104 -25.93 -30.11 -53.37
C GLY A 104 -26.13 -30.28 -54.88
N GLY A 105 -27.27 -30.84 -55.27
CA GLY A 105 -27.70 -30.88 -56.67
C GLY A 105 -27.88 -29.46 -57.22
N LYS A 106 -27.49 -29.24 -58.48
CA LYS A 106 -27.70 -27.97 -59.19
C LYS A 106 -29.20 -27.72 -59.38
N GLY A 107 -29.73 -26.65 -58.80
CA GLY A 107 -30.96 -26.03 -59.26
C GLY A 107 -30.72 -25.26 -60.58
N THR A 108 -31.78 -25.02 -61.34
CA THR A 108 -31.75 -24.48 -62.72
C THR A 108 -31.17 -23.08 -62.89
N ASP A 109 -30.79 -22.41 -61.79
CA ASP A 109 -30.43 -20.98 -61.80
C ASP A 109 -28.99 -20.73 -61.29
N GLY A 110 -28.17 -21.77 -61.18
CA GLY A 110 -26.71 -21.65 -60.99
C GLY A 110 -26.22 -21.12 -59.64
N LYS A 111 -27.08 -20.89 -58.64
CA LYS A 111 -26.68 -20.51 -57.26
C LYS A 111 -26.83 -21.67 -56.27
N LEU A 112 -25.76 -21.96 -55.54
CA LEU A 112 -25.74 -22.88 -54.40
C LEU A 112 -26.59 -22.30 -53.25
N THR A 113 -27.70 -22.94 -52.93
CA THR A 113 -28.50 -22.62 -51.73
C THR A 113 -28.20 -23.67 -50.65
N ALA A 114 -27.52 -23.25 -49.58
CA ALA A 114 -27.36 -24.08 -48.39
C ALA A 114 -28.70 -24.08 -47.62
N THR A 115 -29.29 -25.25 -47.40
CA THR A 115 -30.37 -25.43 -46.42
C THR A 115 -29.75 -25.89 -45.10
N PRO A 116 -30.06 -25.27 -43.95
CA PRO A 116 -29.65 -25.80 -42.66
C PRO A 116 -30.50 -27.03 -42.33
N ARG A 117 -29.90 -28.22 -42.26
CA ARG A 117 -30.56 -29.37 -41.60
C ARG A 117 -30.34 -29.25 -40.09
N ALA A 118 -31.44 -29.28 -39.35
CA ALA A 118 -31.46 -29.31 -37.89
C ALA A 118 -30.67 -30.52 -37.35
N TRP A 119 -29.99 -30.26 -36.23
CA TRP A 119 -29.11 -31.17 -35.51
C TRP A 119 -29.89 -32.37 -34.92
N LYS A 120 -29.31 -33.59 -35.00
CA LYS A 120 -29.86 -34.83 -34.40
C LYS A 120 -28.79 -35.54 -33.57
N GLY A 121 -28.31 -34.92 -32.50
CA GLY A 121 -27.59 -35.69 -31.48
C GLY A 121 -28.57 -36.20 -30.44
N VAL A 122 -28.51 -37.49 -30.15
CA VAL A 122 -29.16 -38.13 -29.02
C VAL A 122 -28.06 -38.54 -28.05
N GLY A 123 -28.11 -38.03 -26.83
CA GLY A 123 -27.18 -38.37 -25.77
C GLY A 123 -27.48 -37.58 -24.51
N ILE A 124 -27.36 -38.23 -23.35
CA ILE A 124 -27.52 -37.57 -22.05
C ILE A 124 -26.24 -36.79 -21.78
N TRP A 125 -26.32 -35.45 -21.77
CA TRP A 125 -25.21 -34.61 -21.34
C TRP A 125 -24.93 -34.85 -19.85
N GLN A 126 -23.67 -35.11 -19.49
CA GLN A 126 -23.22 -35.26 -18.11
C GLN A 126 -22.26 -34.12 -17.76
N GLU A 127 -22.56 -33.40 -16.69
CA GLU A 127 -21.73 -32.30 -16.17
C GLU A 127 -20.41 -32.82 -15.58
N ASP A 128 -19.29 -32.14 -15.82
CA ASP A 128 -18.03 -32.39 -15.11
C ASP A 128 -17.84 -31.39 -13.95
N TRP A 129 -16.83 -31.63 -13.12
CA TRP A 129 -16.59 -30.78 -11.95
C TRP A 129 -16.03 -29.37 -12.27
N GLY A 130 -15.65 -29.07 -13.52
CA GLY A 130 -15.08 -27.79 -13.93
C GLY A 130 -13.98 -27.26 -13.01
N GLU A 131 -13.72 -25.94 -13.00
CA GLU A 131 -12.87 -25.29 -11.97
C GLU A 131 -11.50 -25.97 -11.72
N LEU A 132 -10.76 -26.27 -12.82
CA LEU A 132 -9.52 -27.07 -12.88
C LEU A 132 -9.68 -28.61 -12.81
N TYR A 133 -10.90 -29.11 -12.67
CA TYR A 133 -11.30 -30.53 -12.72
C TYR A 133 -12.09 -30.91 -13.98
N THR A 134 -11.82 -30.22 -15.09
CA THR A 134 -12.39 -30.56 -16.41
C THR A 134 -12.14 -32.03 -16.75
N GLY A 135 -13.20 -32.73 -17.15
CA GLY A 135 -13.19 -34.15 -17.47
C GLY A 135 -13.35 -35.11 -16.27
N LYS A 136 -13.42 -34.62 -15.03
CA LYS A 136 -13.78 -35.44 -13.85
C LYS A 136 -15.29 -35.40 -13.66
N ARG A 137 -15.97 -36.55 -13.65
CA ARG A 137 -17.44 -36.58 -13.58
C ARG A 137 -17.92 -37.27 -12.31
N THR A 138 -17.60 -38.54 -12.12
CA THR A 138 -18.02 -39.29 -10.93
C THR A 138 -16.83 -40.03 -10.31
N PRO A 139 -15.92 -39.29 -9.63
CA PRO A 139 -14.93 -39.90 -8.75
C PRO A 139 -15.56 -40.85 -7.73
N THR A 140 -15.03 -42.07 -7.60
CA THR A 140 -15.46 -43.06 -6.62
C THR A 140 -14.28 -43.86 -6.06
N LEU A 141 -14.53 -44.74 -5.09
CA LEU A 141 -13.51 -45.47 -4.35
C LEU A 141 -13.33 -46.91 -4.85
N PHE A 142 -12.06 -47.31 -4.93
CA PHE A 142 -11.64 -48.68 -5.22
C PHE A 142 -10.64 -49.14 -4.17
N VAL A 143 -10.63 -50.44 -3.89
CA VAL A 143 -9.67 -51.08 -2.99
C VAL A 143 -8.90 -52.13 -3.76
N LEU A 144 -7.58 -52.00 -3.73
CA LEU A 144 -6.63 -53.04 -4.13
C LEU A 144 -6.32 -53.90 -2.91
N ASP A 145 -6.65 -55.18 -2.99
CA ASP A 145 -6.25 -56.20 -2.02
C ASP A 145 -4.91 -56.81 -2.45
N LEU A 146 -3.91 -56.78 -1.58
CA LEU A 146 -2.54 -57.24 -1.88
C LEU A 146 -2.34 -58.73 -1.62
N GLU A 147 -3.27 -59.40 -0.95
CA GLU A 147 -3.24 -60.85 -0.77
C GLU A 147 -3.80 -61.55 -2.00
N THR A 148 -4.95 -61.06 -2.50
CA THR A 148 -5.61 -61.62 -3.70
C THR A 148 -5.19 -60.94 -5.00
N TRP A 149 -4.54 -59.78 -4.91
CA TRP A 149 -4.19 -58.91 -6.05
C TRP A 149 -5.41 -58.48 -6.89
N THR A 150 -6.58 -58.37 -6.25
CA THR A 150 -7.82 -57.94 -6.90
C THR A 150 -8.14 -56.50 -6.58
N VAL A 151 -8.67 -55.78 -7.58
CA VAL A 151 -9.24 -54.45 -7.41
C VAL A 151 -10.76 -54.58 -7.35
N ALA A 152 -11.40 -53.97 -6.35
CA ALA A 152 -12.86 -53.95 -6.21
C ALA A 152 -13.37 -52.53 -5.98
N ARG A 153 -14.54 -52.21 -6.55
CA ARG A 153 -15.26 -50.97 -6.24
C ARG A 153 -15.83 -51.05 -4.83
N VAL A 154 -15.75 -49.95 -4.07
CA VAL A 154 -16.45 -49.83 -2.79
C VAL A 154 -17.93 -49.57 -3.06
N CYS A 155 -18.80 -50.49 -2.65
CA CYS A 155 -20.25 -50.39 -2.80
C CYS A 155 -20.91 -49.82 -1.53
N GLY A 156 -22.20 -49.45 -1.60
CA GLY A 156 -22.95 -48.89 -0.47
C GLY A 156 -22.75 -47.38 -0.22
N LEU A 157 -21.95 -46.70 -1.05
CA LEU A 157 -21.82 -45.25 -1.04
C LEU A 157 -23.07 -44.58 -1.64
N PRO A 158 -23.42 -43.34 -1.23
CA PRO A 158 -24.61 -42.65 -1.74
C PRO A 158 -24.63 -42.53 -3.27
N ALA A 159 -25.77 -42.83 -3.88
CA ALA A 159 -25.97 -42.65 -5.32
C ALA A 159 -25.94 -41.16 -5.71
N ASP A 160 -25.63 -40.87 -6.98
CA ASP A 160 -25.54 -39.51 -7.53
C ASP A 160 -24.60 -38.60 -6.71
N SER A 161 -23.44 -39.14 -6.34
CA SER A 161 -22.43 -38.42 -5.58
C SER A 161 -21.01 -38.71 -6.09
N SER A 162 -20.10 -37.79 -5.84
CA SER A 162 -18.67 -37.98 -6.03
C SER A 162 -18.02 -38.22 -4.67
N VAL A 163 -17.04 -39.12 -4.62
CA VAL A 163 -16.40 -39.56 -3.38
C VAL A 163 -14.89 -39.50 -3.49
N ALA A 164 -14.23 -38.94 -2.48
CA ALA A 164 -12.77 -38.89 -2.41
C ALA A 164 -12.22 -38.77 -0.99
N LEU A 165 -10.91 -38.51 -0.88
CA LEU A 165 -10.17 -38.36 0.38
C LEU A 165 -10.43 -39.52 1.37
N PRO A 166 -10.28 -40.79 0.94
CA PRO A 166 -10.45 -41.94 1.81
C PRO A 166 -9.38 -41.97 2.89
N VAL A 167 -9.76 -42.38 4.10
CA VAL A 167 -8.86 -42.77 5.19
C VAL A 167 -9.40 -44.05 5.83
N TRP A 168 -8.52 -45.00 6.12
CA TRP A 168 -8.92 -46.22 6.84
C TRP A 168 -9.23 -45.90 8.28
N ASP A 169 -10.25 -46.57 8.83
CA ASP A 169 -10.47 -46.56 10.27
C ASP A 169 -9.27 -47.21 11.00
N PRO A 170 -9.07 -46.91 12.30
CA PRO A 170 -7.95 -47.43 13.08
C PRO A 170 -7.89 -48.96 13.17
N GLU A 171 -9.01 -49.65 12.96
CA GLU A 171 -9.10 -51.12 12.99
C GLU A 171 -8.89 -51.75 11.60
N GLY A 172 -8.81 -50.94 10.53
CA GLY A 172 -8.73 -51.40 9.15
C GLY A 172 -10.00 -52.07 8.62
N LYS A 173 -11.17 -51.87 9.24
CA LYS A 173 -12.42 -52.55 8.86
C LYS A 173 -13.26 -51.78 7.83
N GLY A 174 -13.07 -50.48 7.76
CA GLY A 174 -13.82 -49.58 6.91
C GLY A 174 -13.02 -48.34 6.51
N LEU A 175 -13.67 -47.53 5.68
CA LEU A 175 -13.14 -46.28 5.15
C LEU A 175 -14.04 -45.13 5.58
N VAL A 176 -13.42 -44.05 6.06
CA VAL A 176 -14.04 -42.73 6.13
C VAL A 176 -13.68 -41.96 4.86
N CYS A 177 -14.67 -41.40 4.18
CA CYS A 177 -14.48 -40.65 2.95
C CYS A 177 -15.36 -39.41 2.89
N VAL A 178 -14.97 -38.46 2.04
CA VAL A 178 -15.76 -37.26 1.76
C VAL A 178 -16.69 -37.54 0.58
N VAL A 179 -17.97 -37.22 0.76
CA VAL A 179 -19.01 -37.39 -0.25
C VAL A 179 -19.57 -36.03 -0.62
N TRP A 180 -19.57 -35.73 -1.92
CA TRP A 180 -20.23 -34.57 -2.51
C TRP A 180 -21.47 -35.00 -3.30
N PRO A 181 -22.68 -34.65 -2.86
CA PRO A 181 -23.88 -34.89 -3.65
C PRO A 181 -23.84 -34.02 -4.92
N HIS A 182 -24.13 -34.60 -6.09
CA HIS A 182 -24.22 -33.82 -7.33
C HIS A 182 -25.39 -32.82 -7.30
N ARG A 183 -26.43 -33.15 -6.54
CA ARG A 183 -27.55 -32.26 -6.21
C ARG A 183 -27.41 -31.77 -4.78
N ALA A 184 -26.71 -30.66 -4.61
CA ALA A 184 -26.46 -30.15 -3.27
C ALA A 184 -27.71 -29.49 -2.65
N PRO A 185 -28.02 -29.75 -1.37
CA PRO A 185 -29.20 -29.22 -0.71
C PRO A 185 -29.18 -27.70 -0.54
N ASN A 186 -28.02 -27.06 -0.54
CA ASN A 186 -27.87 -25.61 -0.42
C ASN A 186 -28.12 -24.85 -1.73
N PHE A 187 -28.15 -25.54 -2.88
CA PHE A 187 -28.51 -24.96 -4.19
C PHE A 187 -29.50 -25.87 -4.93
N PRO A 188 -30.74 -26.04 -4.43
CA PRO A 188 -31.68 -27.03 -4.93
C PRO A 188 -32.16 -26.75 -6.36
N ALA A 189 -32.05 -25.50 -6.82
CA ALA A 189 -32.44 -25.08 -8.16
C ALA A 189 -31.36 -25.33 -9.24
N LEU A 190 -30.14 -25.72 -8.84
CA LEU A 190 -29.00 -25.88 -9.75
C LEU A 190 -28.26 -27.20 -9.47
N PRO A 191 -28.37 -28.22 -10.35
CA PRO A 191 -27.37 -29.28 -10.40
C PRO A 191 -26.10 -28.61 -10.91
N GLN A 192 -25.21 -28.23 -9.99
CA GLN A 192 -23.98 -27.54 -10.34
C GLN A 192 -22.83 -28.22 -9.63
N ARG A 193 -21.82 -28.67 -10.37
CA ARG A 193 -20.65 -29.35 -9.79
C ARG A 193 -19.48 -28.38 -9.51
N LEU A 194 -19.66 -27.08 -9.75
CA LEU A 194 -18.65 -26.04 -9.52
C LEU A 194 -18.60 -25.61 -8.03
N GLY A 195 -17.47 -25.03 -7.59
CA GLY A 195 -17.29 -24.55 -6.21
C GLY A 195 -16.57 -25.55 -5.30
N ALA A 196 -15.59 -26.28 -5.85
CA ALA A 196 -14.70 -27.11 -5.06
C ALA A 196 -13.38 -26.39 -4.78
N VAL A 197 -12.83 -25.65 -5.75
CA VAL A 197 -11.45 -25.13 -5.66
C VAL A 197 -11.39 -23.71 -5.11
N HIS A 198 -12.08 -22.76 -5.74
CA HIS A 198 -11.97 -21.33 -5.43
C HIS A 198 -13.09 -20.85 -4.51
N CYS A 199 -14.22 -21.56 -4.47
CA CYS A 199 -15.32 -21.26 -3.56
C CYS A 199 -15.84 -22.53 -2.90
N VAL A 200 -15.28 -22.89 -1.74
CA VAL A 200 -15.62 -24.08 -0.92
C VAL A 200 -17.04 -24.05 -0.29
N ASN A 201 -18.00 -23.46 -0.98
CA ASN A 201 -19.40 -23.37 -0.59
C ASN A 201 -20.21 -24.61 -1.01
N ARG A 202 -19.59 -25.64 -1.58
CA ARG A 202 -20.30 -26.87 -1.95
C ARG A 202 -20.54 -27.77 -0.76
N ALA A 203 -21.76 -28.28 -0.65
CA ALA A 203 -22.11 -29.21 0.40
C ALA A 203 -21.29 -30.50 0.27
N CYS A 204 -20.75 -30.98 1.38
CA CYS A 204 -20.02 -32.23 1.48
C CYS A 204 -20.14 -32.81 2.89
N GLY A 205 -20.09 -34.13 3.00
CA GLY A 205 -20.20 -34.82 4.29
C GLY A 205 -19.19 -35.95 4.41
N LEU A 206 -18.89 -36.35 5.65
CA LEU A 206 -18.10 -37.55 5.91
C LEU A 206 -19.02 -38.76 6.02
N TRP A 207 -18.63 -39.84 5.36
CA TRP A 207 -19.33 -41.11 5.38
C TRP A 207 -18.37 -42.22 5.78
N HIS A 208 -18.87 -43.17 6.56
CA HIS A 208 -18.15 -44.39 6.93
C HIS A 208 -18.76 -45.58 6.20
N VAL A 209 -17.94 -46.32 5.47
CA VAL A 209 -18.34 -47.53 4.74
C VAL A 209 -17.47 -48.70 5.17
N LEU A 210 -18.10 -49.81 5.53
CA LEU A 210 -17.37 -51.03 5.85
C LEU A 210 -16.78 -51.63 4.56
N VAL A 211 -15.54 -52.09 4.63
CA VAL A 211 -14.87 -52.81 3.54
C VAL A 211 -14.66 -54.24 4.02
N PRO A 212 -15.64 -55.13 3.81
CA PRO A 212 -15.53 -56.51 4.24
C PRO A 212 -14.35 -57.21 3.55
N GLY A 213 -13.76 -58.18 4.25
CA GLY A 213 -12.80 -59.11 3.64
C GLY A 213 -13.46 -60.00 2.57
N PRO A 214 -12.67 -60.83 1.88
CA PRO A 214 -13.17 -61.70 0.82
C PRO A 214 -14.38 -62.53 1.27
N GLY A 215 -15.54 -62.31 0.64
CA GLY A 215 -16.79 -63.05 0.91
C GLY A 215 -17.74 -62.43 1.93
N GLY A 216 -17.41 -61.30 2.56
CA GLY A 216 -18.34 -60.57 3.42
C GLY A 216 -19.32 -59.68 2.63
N ALA A 217 -20.53 -59.49 3.16
CA ALA A 217 -21.53 -58.63 2.54
C ALA A 217 -21.20 -57.15 2.77
N GLN A 218 -21.20 -56.36 1.69
CA GLN A 218 -21.07 -54.91 1.78
C GLN A 218 -22.33 -54.32 2.42
N THR A 219 -22.16 -53.38 3.36
CA THR A 219 -23.27 -52.64 3.97
C THR A 219 -23.35 -51.22 3.42
N ASP A 220 -24.51 -50.59 3.56
CA ASP A 220 -24.67 -49.17 3.23
C ASP A 220 -23.77 -48.30 4.12
N ALA A 221 -23.25 -47.24 3.52
CA ALA A 221 -22.42 -46.27 4.22
C ALA A 221 -23.27 -45.45 5.21
N VAL A 222 -22.69 -45.10 6.35
CA VAL A 222 -23.33 -44.28 7.39
C VAL A 222 -22.76 -42.88 7.35
N CYS A 223 -23.62 -41.86 7.31
CA CYS A 223 -23.20 -40.46 7.40
C CYS A 223 -22.68 -40.14 8.82
N LEU A 224 -21.42 -39.73 8.92
CA LEU A 224 -20.77 -39.34 10.17
C LEU A 224 -20.95 -37.85 10.51
N THR A 225 -21.55 -37.07 9.62
CA THR A 225 -21.76 -35.63 9.86
C THR A 225 -23.20 -35.22 9.59
N PRO A 226 -24.21 -35.87 10.21
CA PRO A 226 -25.59 -35.46 10.04
C PRO A 226 -25.78 -34.02 10.54
N GLY A 227 -26.57 -33.24 9.78
CA GLY A 227 -26.88 -31.84 10.09
C GLY A 227 -25.75 -30.83 9.86
N LEU A 228 -24.62 -31.24 9.26
CA LEU A 228 -23.56 -30.34 8.82
C LEU A 228 -23.51 -30.35 7.29
N LEU A 229 -23.55 -29.18 6.66
CA LEU A 229 -23.49 -29.03 5.21
C LEU A 229 -22.06 -29.16 4.66
N SER A 230 -21.03 -28.98 5.48
CA SER A 230 -19.64 -29.12 5.03
C SER A 230 -18.77 -29.93 6.00
N ALA A 231 -18.18 -31.02 5.53
CA ALA A 231 -17.16 -31.78 6.25
C ALA A 231 -16.19 -32.47 5.28
N ALA A 232 -14.90 -32.16 5.39
CA ALA A 232 -13.88 -32.67 4.49
C ALA A 232 -12.49 -32.84 5.14
N SER A 233 -11.56 -33.42 4.39
CA SER A 233 -10.18 -33.69 4.82
C SER A 233 -10.07 -34.50 6.14
N PRO A 234 -10.74 -35.65 6.25
CA PRO A 234 -10.74 -36.46 7.46
C PRO A 234 -9.34 -37.01 7.78
N ARG A 235 -8.96 -37.03 9.07
CA ARG A 235 -7.74 -37.66 9.59
C ARG A 235 -7.99 -38.24 10.98
N PHE A 236 -7.48 -39.44 11.24
CA PHE A 236 -7.47 -39.99 12.59
C PHE A 236 -6.32 -39.42 13.42
N SER A 237 -6.55 -39.24 14.72
CA SER A 237 -5.49 -38.96 15.68
C SER A 237 -4.50 -40.14 15.73
N PRO A 238 -3.23 -39.91 16.11
CA PRO A 238 -2.23 -40.97 16.17
C PRO A 238 -2.61 -42.15 17.10
N ASP A 239 -3.44 -41.91 18.10
CA ASP A 239 -3.96 -42.94 19.02
C ASP A 239 -5.26 -43.61 18.52
N GLY A 240 -5.79 -43.20 17.36
CA GLY A 240 -7.00 -43.73 16.76
C GLY A 240 -8.31 -43.37 17.47
N LYS A 241 -8.29 -42.52 18.50
CA LYS A 241 -9.47 -42.22 19.33
C LYS A 241 -10.32 -41.07 18.83
N LEU A 242 -9.79 -40.25 17.92
CA LEU A 242 -10.47 -39.07 17.39
C LEU A 242 -10.39 -39.06 15.88
N LEU A 243 -11.51 -38.73 15.24
CA LEU A 243 -11.56 -38.31 13.85
C LEU A 243 -11.58 -36.77 13.80
N VAL A 244 -10.59 -36.18 13.14
CA VAL A 244 -10.42 -34.74 12.95
C VAL A 244 -10.75 -34.37 11.51
N PHE A 245 -11.48 -33.28 11.28
CA PHE A 245 -11.85 -32.84 9.94
C PHE A 245 -12.11 -31.33 9.88
N LEU A 246 -12.10 -30.78 8.66
CA LEU A 246 -12.40 -29.38 8.38
C LEU A 246 -13.86 -29.22 7.95
N SER A 247 -14.49 -28.12 8.37
CA SER A 247 -15.84 -27.75 7.97
C SER A 247 -15.88 -26.31 7.44
N HIS A 248 -16.43 -26.10 6.26
CA HIS A 248 -16.70 -24.78 5.69
C HIS A 248 -18.19 -24.44 5.82
N GLU A 249 -18.80 -24.74 6.97
CA GLU A 249 -20.26 -24.64 7.17
C GLU A 249 -20.82 -23.25 6.84
N ALA A 250 -20.12 -22.17 7.20
CA ALA A 250 -20.55 -20.83 6.85
C ALA A 250 -20.58 -20.59 5.34
N ALA A 251 -19.57 -21.07 4.59
CA ALA A 251 -19.56 -20.95 3.14
C ALA A 251 -20.74 -21.72 2.54
N ALA A 252 -20.92 -22.97 2.96
CA ALA A 252 -21.96 -23.84 2.44
C ALA A 252 -23.39 -23.37 2.76
N SER A 253 -23.62 -22.85 3.97
CA SER A 253 -24.95 -22.41 4.42
C SER A 253 -25.36 -21.03 3.90
N THR A 254 -24.41 -20.10 3.74
CA THR A 254 -24.70 -18.71 3.31
C THR A 254 -24.45 -18.46 1.83
N GLY A 255 -23.68 -19.35 1.17
CA GLY A 255 -23.20 -19.13 -0.20
C GLY A 255 -21.99 -18.19 -0.29
N VAL A 256 -21.54 -17.60 0.83
CA VAL A 256 -20.43 -16.63 0.84
C VAL A 256 -19.12 -17.27 0.41
N HIS A 257 -18.42 -16.58 -0.52
CA HIS A 257 -17.15 -17.02 -1.06
C HIS A 257 -16.02 -16.90 -0.04
N ALA A 258 -15.15 -17.91 0.01
CA ALA A 258 -13.99 -17.98 0.91
C ALA A 258 -14.34 -17.70 2.40
N ALA A 259 -15.56 -18.03 2.83
CA ALA A 259 -15.88 -18.05 4.25
C ALA A 259 -15.03 -19.12 4.94
N THR A 260 -14.73 -18.87 6.20
CA THR A 260 -13.59 -19.51 6.82
C THR A 260 -13.98 -20.81 7.58
N ALA A 261 -12.97 -21.63 7.91
CA ALA A 261 -13.11 -23.08 8.16
C ALA A 261 -12.96 -23.49 9.62
N GLU A 262 -13.85 -24.33 10.11
CA GLU A 262 -13.78 -24.88 11.47
C GLU A 262 -13.01 -26.21 11.48
N LEU A 263 -12.14 -26.39 12.47
CA LEU A 263 -11.52 -27.68 12.79
C LEU A 263 -12.37 -28.39 13.84
N LEU A 264 -13.00 -29.48 13.43
CA LEU A 264 -13.92 -30.27 14.25
C LEU A 264 -13.31 -31.63 14.61
N THR A 265 -13.76 -32.19 15.73
CA THR A 265 -13.40 -33.54 16.16
C THR A 265 -14.63 -34.38 16.49
N LEU A 266 -14.51 -35.68 16.27
CA LEU A 266 -15.50 -36.70 16.61
C LEU A 266 -14.79 -37.85 17.34
N PRO A 267 -15.29 -38.31 18.51
CA PRO A 267 -14.80 -39.52 19.15
C PRO A 267 -14.91 -40.75 18.24
N TRP A 268 -13.94 -41.67 18.34
CA TRP A 268 -13.92 -42.92 17.60
C TRP A 268 -13.79 -44.12 18.54
N PRO A 269 -14.65 -45.16 18.42
CA PRO A 269 -15.75 -45.31 17.47
C PRO A 269 -16.86 -44.25 17.67
N PRO A 270 -17.60 -43.89 16.61
CA PRO A 270 -18.63 -42.86 16.70
C PRO A 270 -19.77 -43.33 17.61
N PRO A 271 -20.25 -42.49 18.55
CA PRO A 271 -21.40 -42.81 19.40
C PRO A 271 -22.72 -42.73 18.61
N ASP A 272 -23.81 -43.26 19.18
CA ASP A 272 -25.14 -43.26 18.54
C ASP A 272 -25.61 -41.85 18.15
N ASP A 273 -25.41 -40.87 19.05
CA ASP A 273 -25.64 -39.45 18.75
C ASP A 273 -24.33 -38.76 18.33
N VAL A 274 -23.98 -38.97 17.07
CA VAL A 274 -22.82 -38.36 16.43
C VAL A 274 -22.88 -36.84 16.48
N ALA A 275 -24.08 -36.24 16.41
CA ALA A 275 -24.23 -34.79 16.38
C ALA A 275 -23.85 -34.14 17.72
N ALA A 276 -24.28 -34.74 18.84
CA ALA A 276 -24.00 -34.27 20.20
C ALA A 276 -22.54 -34.49 20.63
N ALA A 277 -21.85 -35.47 20.06
CA ALA A 277 -20.48 -35.82 20.42
C ALA A 277 -19.39 -34.98 19.73
N ARG A 278 -19.74 -34.25 18.66
CA ARG A 278 -18.80 -33.39 17.92
C ARG A 278 -18.32 -32.21 18.77
N ARG A 279 -17.04 -31.86 18.63
CA ARG A 279 -16.43 -30.70 19.31
C ARG A 279 -15.68 -29.81 18.35
N THR A 280 -15.80 -28.50 18.53
CA THR A 280 -15.01 -27.50 17.80
C THR A 280 -13.69 -27.28 18.52
N VAL A 281 -12.59 -27.68 17.89
CA VAL A 281 -11.25 -27.59 18.49
C VAL A 281 -10.58 -26.26 18.17
N ALA A 282 -10.78 -25.77 16.95
CA ALA A 282 -10.33 -24.45 16.54
C ALA A 282 -11.27 -23.89 15.47
N VAL A 283 -11.68 -22.63 15.62
CA VAL A 283 -12.32 -21.90 14.52
C VAL A 283 -11.21 -21.11 13.82
N LEU A 284 -10.77 -21.58 12.66
CA LEU A 284 -10.26 -20.63 11.68
C LEU A 284 -11.53 -19.92 11.22
N ALA A 285 -11.56 -18.58 11.27
CA ALA A 285 -12.71 -17.67 11.16
C ALA A 285 -14.05 -18.10 10.49
N CYS A 286 -15.15 -17.41 10.81
CA CYS A 286 -16.48 -17.77 10.32
C CYS A 286 -17.27 -16.49 10.00
N ALA A 287 -18.08 -16.51 8.93
CA ALA A 287 -18.97 -15.39 8.58
C ALA A 287 -20.03 -15.12 9.69
N ASN A 288 -20.32 -16.13 10.52
CA ASN A 288 -21.42 -16.12 11.48
C ASN A 288 -20.97 -16.05 12.96
N GLY A 289 -19.73 -15.62 13.25
CA GLY A 289 -19.23 -15.35 14.61
C GLY A 289 -17.73 -15.61 14.78
N TRP A 290 -17.05 -14.89 15.69
CA TRP A 290 -15.62 -15.08 15.98
C TRP A 290 -15.26 -15.49 17.41
N ALA A 291 -14.35 -16.49 17.47
CA ALA A 291 -13.29 -16.83 18.45
C ALA A 291 -13.43 -18.04 19.40
N ALA A 292 -12.79 -19.17 19.07
CA ALA A 292 -11.86 -19.78 20.03
C ALA A 292 -10.72 -20.52 19.32
N ILE A 293 -9.50 -20.27 19.84
CA ILE A 293 -8.23 -20.90 19.47
C ILE A 293 -7.88 -22.06 20.45
N VAL A 294 -8.74 -22.39 21.44
CA VAL A 294 -8.63 -23.59 22.31
C VAL A 294 -10.03 -24.04 22.84
N ASP A 295 -10.24 -25.36 22.88
CA ASP A 295 -11.32 -26.22 23.42
C ASP A 295 -12.54 -25.49 24.04
N THR A 296 -13.64 -25.45 23.29
CA THR A 296 -14.96 -25.06 23.84
C THR A 296 -15.75 -26.31 24.22
N ALA A 297 -16.54 -26.21 25.29
CA ALA A 297 -17.55 -27.21 25.62
C ALA A 297 -18.53 -27.41 24.43
N PRO A 298 -19.18 -28.57 24.29
CA PRO A 298 -20.07 -28.86 23.16
C PRO A 298 -21.05 -27.71 22.90
N ASN A 299 -21.14 -27.25 21.64
CA ASN A 299 -22.10 -26.24 21.14
C ASN A 299 -21.95 -24.78 21.62
N GLN A 300 -20.82 -24.35 22.21
CA GLN A 300 -20.66 -22.95 22.64
C GLN A 300 -20.07 -22.03 21.54
N LYS A 301 -20.82 -20.99 21.13
CA LYS A 301 -20.36 -20.00 20.14
C LYS A 301 -19.50 -18.89 20.79
N PRO A 302 -18.39 -18.49 20.15
CA PRO A 302 -17.55 -17.37 20.56
C PRO A 302 -18.17 -15.95 20.66
N GLY A 303 -17.56 -15.08 21.48
CA GLY A 303 -18.05 -13.73 21.86
C GLY A 303 -17.77 -12.53 20.92
N ILE A 304 -17.65 -12.72 19.61
CA ILE A 304 -17.71 -11.64 18.59
C ILE A 304 -18.76 -12.08 17.57
N SER A 305 -19.66 -11.21 17.10
CA SER A 305 -20.60 -11.58 16.02
C SER A 305 -20.53 -10.68 14.80
N LEU A 306 -20.68 -11.39 13.68
CA LEU A 306 -21.12 -10.99 12.35
C LEU A 306 -20.20 -10.05 11.56
N CYS A 307 -19.53 -10.67 10.57
CA CYS A 307 -19.42 -10.13 9.22
C CYS A 307 -20.84 -10.07 8.63
N GLN A 308 -21.42 -8.88 8.51
CA GLN A 308 -22.64 -8.74 7.71
C GLN A 308 -22.23 -8.16 6.36
N ALA A 309 -22.35 -8.98 5.30
CA ALA A 309 -22.34 -8.48 3.94
C ALA A 309 -23.58 -7.61 3.77
N CYS A 310 -23.38 -6.38 3.32
CA CYS A 310 -24.45 -5.47 2.97
C CYS A 310 -24.37 -5.16 1.50
N GLU A 311 -25.51 -5.32 0.86
CA GLU A 311 -25.75 -4.92 -0.49
C GLU A 311 -26.03 -3.42 -0.51
N VAL A 312 -25.20 -2.66 -1.22
CA VAL A 312 -25.23 -1.19 -1.27
C VAL A 312 -25.61 -0.79 -2.68
N GLN A 313 -26.62 0.04 -2.82
CA GLN A 313 -27.04 0.57 -4.12
C GLN A 313 -26.25 1.86 -4.41
N PRO A 314 -25.40 1.92 -5.47
CA PRO A 314 -24.66 3.12 -5.81
C PRO A 314 -25.60 4.25 -6.28
N ARG A 315 -25.16 5.52 -6.14
CA ARG A 315 -25.99 6.69 -6.51
C ARG A 315 -25.98 6.97 -8.01
N SER A 316 -24.96 6.52 -8.74
CA SER A 316 -24.85 6.71 -10.19
C SER A 316 -23.93 5.67 -10.87
N GLY A 317 -24.20 5.32 -12.14
CA GLY A 317 -23.33 4.46 -12.95
C GLY A 317 -24.05 3.59 -14.01
N PRO A 318 -23.33 3.01 -14.98
CA PRO A 318 -23.90 2.18 -16.04
C PRO A 318 -24.33 0.79 -15.57
N CYS A 319 -23.74 0.31 -14.48
CA CYS A 319 -24.06 -0.96 -13.83
C CYS A 319 -25.11 -0.66 -12.74
N ARG A 320 -26.32 -1.20 -12.89
CA ARG A 320 -27.41 -1.11 -11.89
C ARG A 320 -27.17 -2.03 -10.68
N ASP A 321 -26.01 -2.66 -10.64
CA ASP A 321 -25.71 -3.71 -9.67
C ASP A 321 -25.20 -3.10 -8.38
N SER A 322 -25.62 -3.73 -7.29
CA SER A 322 -25.22 -3.41 -5.96
C SER A 322 -23.74 -3.71 -5.72
N VAL A 323 -23.11 -2.92 -4.86
CA VAL A 323 -21.75 -3.17 -4.35
C VAL A 323 -21.82 -3.80 -2.97
N GLU A 324 -20.90 -4.69 -2.64
CA GLU A 324 -20.87 -5.38 -1.36
C GLU A 324 -20.00 -4.61 -0.35
N ALA A 325 -20.40 -4.58 0.91
CA ALA A 325 -19.50 -4.22 2.00
C ALA A 325 -19.59 -5.22 3.16
N ILE A 326 -18.44 -5.69 3.65
CA ILE A 326 -18.35 -6.54 4.83
C ILE A 326 -18.14 -5.66 6.06
N VAL A 327 -19.02 -5.77 7.06
CA VAL A 327 -18.82 -5.05 8.34
C VAL A 327 -18.47 -6.02 9.44
N VAL A 328 -17.34 -5.79 10.13
CA VAL A 328 -16.85 -6.57 11.26
C VAL A 328 -16.89 -5.74 12.54
N ARG A 329 -17.52 -6.25 13.60
CA ARG A 329 -17.69 -5.52 14.87
C ARG A 329 -17.73 -6.45 16.09
N PRO A 330 -17.46 -5.96 17.30
CA PRO A 330 -17.71 -6.70 18.53
C PRO A 330 -19.21 -6.95 18.77
N ASN A 331 -19.50 -8.04 19.46
CA ASN A 331 -20.85 -8.38 19.92
C ASN A 331 -21.21 -7.51 21.13
N SER A 332 -21.73 -6.31 20.86
CA SER A 332 -21.96 -5.30 21.89
C SER A 332 -23.10 -4.37 21.48
N GLU A 333 -23.95 -4.03 22.46
CA GLU A 333 -24.98 -2.98 22.38
C GLU A 333 -24.39 -1.55 22.45
N LYS A 334 -23.09 -1.42 22.78
CA LYS A 334 -22.42 -0.12 22.88
C LYS A 334 -22.23 0.54 21.53
N ARG A 335 -22.34 1.87 21.52
CA ARG A 335 -21.95 2.74 20.40
C ARG A 335 -20.47 2.57 20.05
N LEU A 336 -20.17 2.15 18.82
CA LEU A 336 -18.80 1.86 18.37
C LEU A 336 -18.27 2.98 17.45
N PRO A 337 -16.99 3.39 17.59
CA PRO A 337 -16.30 4.14 16.55
C PRO A 337 -16.11 3.28 15.28
N GLY A 338 -16.15 3.92 14.10
CA GLY A 338 -16.02 3.24 12.82
C GLY A 338 -14.63 3.40 12.20
N ILE A 339 -14.21 2.40 11.41
CA ILE A 339 -13.04 2.44 10.53
C ILE A 339 -13.49 2.00 9.14
N LEU A 340 -13.41 2.88 8.15
CA LEU A 340 -13.56 2.52 6.74
C LEU A 340 -12.21 2.01 6.21
N TRP A 341 -12.19 0.82 5.61
CA TRP A 341 -10.95 0.19 5.17
C TRP A 341 -11.04 -0.35 3.74
N PRO A 342 -10.86 0.50 2.71
CA PRO A 342 -10.79 0.06 1.31
C PRO A 342 -9.60 -0.87 1.07
N HIS A 343 -9.74 -1.89 0.22
CA HIS A 343 -8.63 -2.79 -0.10
C HIS A 343 -7.61 -2.17 -1.07
N GLY A 344 -6.41 -2.73 -1.08
CA GLY A 344 -5.35 -2.41 -2.05
C GLY A 344 -5.51 -3.20 -3.34
N GLY A 345 -4.98 -2.65 -4.44
CA GLY A 345 -5.27 -3.10 -5.80
C GLY A 345 -6.71 -2.77 -6.20
N PRO A 346 -6.94 -2.02 -7.30
CA PRO A 346 -8.32 -1.73 -7.75
C PRO A 346 -9.07 -3.02 -8.12
N HIS A 347 -8.34 -4.04 -8.56
CA HIS A 347 -8.84 -5.36 -8.95
C HIS A 347 -8.50 -6.42 -7.90
N SER A 348 -8.93 -6.19 -6.66
CA SER A 348 -8.88 -7.16 -5.56
C SER A 348 -10.27 -7.26 -4.92
N ALA A 349 -10.41 -7.91 -3.77
CA ALA A 349 -11.65 -7.92 -2.99
C ALA A 349 -11.36 -8.26 -1.53
N HIS A 350 -12.16 -7.70 -0.62
CA HIS A 350 -12.31 -8.24 0.72
C HIS A 350 -13.19 -9.49 0.67
N ALA A 351 -12.72 -10.55 1.31
CA ALA A 351 -13.50 -11.76 1.53
C ALA A 351 -13.78 -11.94 3.03
N ALA A 352 -14.74 -12.81 3.37
CA ALA A 352 -15.08 -13.18 4.74
C ALA A 352 -14.04 -14.14 5.38
N VAL A 353 -12.75 -13.86 5.15
CA VAL A 353 -11.59 -14.62 5.65
C VAL A 353 -11.06 -14.04 6.96
N PHE A 354 -10.31 -14.84 7.72
CA PHE A 354 -9.61 -14.33 8.90
C PHE A 354 -8.59 -13.25 8.53
N ARG A 355 -8.74 -12.06 9.12
CA ARG A 355 -7.70 -11.02 9.11
C ARG A 355 -7.39 -10.60 10.54
N HIS A 356 -6.20 -10.96 11.02
CA HIS A 356 -5.76 -10.68 12.39
C HIS A 356 -5.90 -9.18 12.76
N ALA A 357 -5.56 -8.27 11.85
CA ALA A 357 -5.64 -6.82 12.09
C ALA A 357 -7.09 -6.33 12.23
N VAL A 358 -8.02 -6.82 11.41
CA VAL A 358 -9.45 -6.49 11.51
C VAL A 358 -10.03 -7.04 12.81
N ALA A 359 -9.70 -8.29 13.15
CA ALA A 359 -10.15 -8.91 14.40
C ALA A 359 -9.59 -8.20 15.63
N PHE A 360 -8.33 -7.74 15.60
CA PHE A 360 -7.73 -6.94 16.64
C PHE A 360 -8.50 -5.62 16.84
N LEU A 361 -8.74 -4.85 15.77
CA LEU A 361 -9.49 -3.59 15.86
C LEU A 361 -10.94 -3.80 16.34
N ALA A 362 -11.60 -4.85 15.88
CA ALA A 362 -12.93 -5.21 16.37
C ALA A 362 -12.91 -5.55 17.87
N LYS A 363 -11.90 -6.30 18.34
CA LYS A 363 -11.70 -6.55 19.79
C LYS A 363 -11.40 -5.28 20.59
N GLN A 364 -10.74 -4.29 19.98
CA GLN A 364 -10.53 -2.97 20.60
C GLN A 364 -11.77 -2.07 20.60
N GLY A 365 -12.91 -2.54 20.06
CA GLY A 365 -14.17 -1.80 20.10
C GLY A 365 -14.50 -1.02 18.83
N PHE A 366 -13.81 -1.26 17.70
CA PHE A 366 -14.12 -0.59 16.43
C PHE A 366 -15.08 -1.42 15.56
N ALA A 367 -15.91 -0.73 14.78
CA ALA A 367 -16.64 -1.29 13.66
C ALA A 367 -15.84 -1.08 12.36
N CYS A 368 -15.31 -2.14 11.78
CA CYS A 368 -14.54 -2.10 10.54
C CYS A 368 -15.46 -2.31 9.34
N ILE A 369 -15.52 -1.35 8.42
CA ILE A 369 -16.28 -1.42 7.16
C ILE A 369 -15.31 -1.70 6.02
N LEU A 370 -15.50 -2.83 5.34
CA LEU A 370 -14.61 -3.35 4.30
C LEU A 370 -15.39 -3.35 2.96
N PRO A 371 -15.33 -2.26 2.17
CA PRO A 371 -16.08 -2.16 0.92
C PRO A 371 -15.41 -2.94 -0.23
N ASN A 372 -16.24 -3.59 -1.05
CA ASN A 372 -15.90 -4.14 -2.36
C ASN A 372 -16.51 -3.23 -3.43
N PHE A 373 -15.77 -2.20 -3.82
CA PHE A 373 -16.19 -1.19 -4.79
C PHE A 373 -16.19 -1.73 -6.23
N ARG A 374 -16.87 -1.06 -7.18
CA ARG A 374 -16.81 -1.41 -8.61
C ARG A 374 -15.37 -1.44 -9.09
N GLY A 375 -14.97 -2.53 -9.76
CA GLY A 375 -13.58 -2.87 -10.04
C GLY A 375 -13.09 -4.07 -9.25
N SER A 376 -13.73 -4.38 -8.11
CA SER A 376 -13.41 -5.53 -7.27
C SER A 376 -13.69 -6.85 -7.97
N LEU A 377 -12.86 -7.86 -7.67
CA LEU A 377 -13.05 -9.20 -8.22
C LEU A 377 -14.22 -9.94 -7.55
N GLY A 378 -14.86 -10.84 -8.29
CA GLY A 378 -15.94 -11.69 -7.78
C GLY A 378 -17.36 -11.21 -8.12
N PHE A 379 -17.50 -10.05 -8.77
CA PHE A 379 -18.80 -9.42 -9.11
C PHE A 379 -19.08 -9.35 -10.62
N GLY A 380 -18.42 -10.21 -11.40
CA GLY A 380 -18.56 -10.27 -12.86
C GLY A 380 -17.63 -9.31 -13.61
N GLU A 381 -17.40 -9.60 -14.90
CA GLU A 381 -16.48 -8.85 -15.76
C GLU A 381 -16.93 -7.40 -15.94
N ASP A 382 -18.24 -7.16 -16.04
CA ASP A 382 -18.80 -5.82 -16.21
C ASP A 382 -18.46 -4.89 -15.03
N SER A 383 -18.47 -5.42 -13.80
CA SER A 383 -18.06 -4.68 -12.60
C SER A 383 -16.56 -4.37 -12.63
N VAL A 384 -15.73 -5.33 -13.04
CA VAL A 384 -14.27 -5.15 -13.15
C VAL A 384 -13.91 -4.10 -14.20
N GLN A 385 -14.50 -4.20 -15.39
CA GLN A 385 -14.27 -3.26 -16.50
C GLN A 385 -14.94 -1.90 -16.29
N ALA A 386 -15.79 -1.75 -15.25
CA ALA A 386 -16.39 -0.46 -14.94
C ALA A 386 -15.39 0.54 -14.34
N LEU A 387 -14.32 0.08 -13.68
CA LEU A 387 -13.40 0.96 -12.97
C LEU A 387 -12.32 1.64 -13.85
N PRO A 388 -11.67 0.94 -14.80
CA PRO A 388 -10.62 1.55 -15.62
C PRO A 388 -11.09 2.84 -16.32
N GLY A 389 -10.29 3.90 -16.22
CA GLY A 389 -10.60 5.25 -16.71
C GLY A 389 -11.46 6.10 -15.77
N ARG A 390 -11.96 5.51 -14.67
CA ARG A 390 -12.89 6.13 -13.71
C ARG A 390 -12.50 5.93 -12.24
N ILE A 391 -11.23 5.57 -11.96
CA ILE A 391 -10.66 5.63 -10.61
C ILE A 391 -10.81 7.03 -10.02
N SER A 392 -10.79 7.15 -8.70
CA SER A 392 -11.03 8.37 -7.91
C SER A 392 -12.46 8.91 -7.90
N ALA A 393 -13.33 8.35 -8.75
CA ALA A 393 -14.74 8.72 -8.83
C ALA A 393 -15.64 7.57 -8.38
N LEU A 394 -15.66 6.44 -9.13
CA LEU A 394 -16.58 5.34 -8.84
C LEU A 394 -16.22 4.60 -7.56
N ASP A 395 -14.94 4.30 -7.38
CA ASP A 395 -14.41 3.61 -6.21
C ASP A 395 -14.56 4.45 -4.93
N VAL A 396 -14.40 5.78 -5.03
CA VAL A 396 -14.67 6.73 -3.94
C VAL A 396 -16.17 6.80 -3.61
N GLU A 397 -17.04 6.92 -4.62
CA GLU A 397 -18.50 6.94 -4.47
C GLU A 397 -18.99 5.68 -3.73
N ASP A 398 -18.51 4.51 -4.15
CA ASP A 398 -18.88 3.22 -3.58
C ASP A 398 -18.41 3.09 -2.13
N CYS A 399 -17.20 3.57 -1.82
CA CYS A 399 -16.69 3.61 -0.44
C CYS A 399 -17.57 4.49 0.48
N ILE A 400 -18.01 5.66 -0.01
CA ILE A 400 -18.91 6.54 0.76
C ILE A 400 -20.30 5.94 0.89
N ALA A 401 -20.83 5.32 -0.17
CA ALA A 401 -22.13 4.64 -0.13
C ALA A 401 -22.13 3.46 0.87
N ALA A 402 -21.05 2.69 0.92
CA ALA A 402 -20.85 1.63 1.90
C ALA A 402 -20.81 2.16 3.33
N LEU A 403 -20.10 3.28 3.55
CA LEU A 403 -20.05 3.94 4.85
C LEU A 403 -21.42 4.49 5.28
N ASP A 404 -22.13 5.18 4.39
CA ASP A 404 -23.48 5.72 4.64
C ASP A 404 -24.46 4.60 5.01
N THR A 405 -24.43 3.50 4.26
CA THR A 405 -25.27 2.32 4.52
C THR A 405 -24.96 1.70 5.87
N ALA A 406 -23.68 1.55 6.22
CA ALA A 406 -23.30 1.00 7.51
C ALA A 406 -23.76 1.89 8.68
N ILE A 407 -23.60 3.22 8.56
CA ILE A 407 -24.08 4.19 9.56
C ILE A 407 -25.61 4.12 9.69
N ALA A 408 -26.35 4.06 8.59
CA ALA A 408 -27.81 3.97 8.59
C ALA A 408 -28.32 2.70 9.29
N GLN A 409 -27.57 1.60 9.20
CA GLN A 409 -27.83 0.35 9.92
C GLN A 409 -27.39 0.38 11.39
N GLY A 410 -26.92 1.52 11.90
CA GLY A 410 -26.49 1.70 13.28
C GLY A 410 -25.20 0.95 13.64
N LYS A 411 -24.38 0.56 12.66
CA LYS A 411 -23.18 -0.26 12.89
C LYS A 411 -22.07 0.57 13.55
N PRO A 412 -21.48 1.59 12.90
CA PRO A 412 -20.78 2.65 13.59
C PRO A 412 -21.79 3.68 14.13
N SER A 413 -21.50 4.21 15.31
CA SER A 413 -22.37 5.19 15.99
C SER A 413 -22.05 6.66 15.67
N SER A 414 -20.91 6.90 15.02
CA SER A 414 -20.40 8.23 14.70
C SER A 414 -20.47 8.49 13.20
N HIS A 415 -20.87 9.70 12.82
CA HIS A 415 -20.82 10.18 11.44
C HIS A 415 -19.40 10.54 10.97
N ARG A 416 -18.46 10.75 11.91
CA ARG A 416 -17.02 10.87 11.62
C ARG A 416 -16.28 9.61 12.02
N VAL A 417 -15.67 8.94 11.06
CA VAL A 417 -14.95 7.66 11.24
C VAL A 417 -13.46 7.83 10.94
N ALA A 418 -12.63 6.87 11.35
CA ALA A 418 -11.28 6.77 10.79
C ALA A 418 -11.33 6.11 9.42
N VAL A 419 -10.34 6.37 8.57
CA VAL A 419 -10.14 5.65 7.31
C VAL A 419 -8.72 5.13 7.22
N MET A 420 -8.55 3.93 6.68
CA MET A 420 -7.22 3.38 6.45
C MET A 420 -7.17 2.50 5.20
N GLY A 421 -6.02 2.45 4.56
CA GLY A 421 -5.83 1.60 3.40
C GLY A 421 -4.39 1.62 2.93
N GLY A 422 -4.03 0.64 2.11
CA GLY A 422 -2.69 0.58 1.51
C GLY A 422 -2.68 0.36 0.02
N SER A 423 -1.61 0.80 -0.65
CA SER A 423 -1.52 0.83 -2.12
C SER A 423 -2.73 1.59 -2.72
N HIS A 424 -3.54 0.98 -3.59
CA HIS A 424 -4.81 1.58 -4.07
C HIS A 424 -5.79 1.92 -2.94
N GLY A 425 -5.80 1.16 -1.84
CA GLY A 425 -6.59 1.51 -0.67
C GLY A 425 -6.07 2.77 0.03
N GLY A 426 -4.77 3.03 -0.08
CA GLY A 426 -4.13 4.27 0.35
C GLY A 426 -4.47 5.44 -0.59
N PHE A 427 -4.50 5.20 -1.90
CA PHE A 427 -5.02 6.13 -2.91
C PHE A 427 -6.46 6.55 -2.61
N LEU A 428 -7.33 5.57 -2.35
CA LEU A 428 -8.70 5.81 -1.91
C LEU A 428 -8.75 6.55 -0.58
N THR A 429 -7.90 6.18 0.39
CA THR A 429 -7.82 6.90 1.67
C THR A 429 -7.51 8.38 1.45
N GLY A 430 -6.53 8.69 0.61
CA GLY A 430 -6.16 10.06 0.22
C GLY A 430 -7.31 10.83 -0.42
N HIS A 431 -7.99 10.23 -1.39
CA HIS A 431 -9.18 10.82 -2.02
C HIS A 431 -10.31 11.03 -1.03
N LEU A 432 -10.58 10.06 -0.17
CA LEU A 432 -11.65 10.12 0.83
C LEU A 432 -11.41 11.26 1.83
N VAL A 433 -10.19 11.44 2.33
CA VAL A 433 -9.87 12.54 3.26
C VAL A 433 -9.81 13.91 2.59
N GLY A 434 -9.50 14.00 1.29
CA GLY A 434 -9.50 15.25 0.52
C GLY A 434 -10.89 15.65 -0.01
N GLN A 435 -11.59 14.74 -0.68
CA GLN A 435 -12.90 14.99 -1.28
C GLN A 435 -14.04 15.00 -0.25
N HIS A 436 -13.90 14.26 0.86
CA HIS A 436 -14.93 14.11 1.89
C HIS A 436 -14.41 14.39 3.31
N ALA A 437 -13.60 15.44 3.47
CA ALA A 437 -12.91 15.80 4.73
C ALA A 437 -13.82 15.82 5.99
N ALA A 438 -15.09 16.25 5.84
CA ALA A 438 -16.05 16.29 6.94
C ALA A 438 -16.41 14.89 7.50
N ARG A 439 -16.22 13.82 6.73
CA ARG A 439 -16.59 12.43 7.08
C ARG A 439 -15.52 11.70 7.87
N PHE A 440 -14.28 12.20 7.85
CA PHE A 440 -13.16 11.49 8.43
C PHE A 440 -12.55 12.26 9.60
N ARG A 441 -12.25 11.54 10.69
CA ARG A 441 -11.58 12.09 11.87
C ARG A 441 -10.06 11.98 11.77
N THR A 442 -9.56 10.96 11.09
CA THR A 442 -8.14 10.70 10.84
C THR A 442 -7.99 9.72 9.69
N GLY A 443 -6.84 9.73 9.02
CA GLY A 443 -6.49 8.82 7.93
C GLY A 443 -5.17 8.09 8.17
N ILE A 444 -5.10 6.80 7.86
CA ILE A 444 -3.86 6.01 7.91
C ILE A 444 -3.55 5.47 6.50
N LEU A 445 -2.45 5.91 5.93
CA LEU A 445 -2.07 5.62 4.56
C LEU A 445 -0.82 4.71 4.55
N GLN A 446 -0.96 3.48 4.05
CA GLN A 446 0.12 2.48 4.04
C GLN A 446 0.66 2.28 2.62
N ASN A 447 1.91 2.68 2.34
CA ASN A 447 2.46 2.72 0.97
C ASN A 447 1.41 3.23 -0.05
N PRO A 448 0.79 4.40 0.18
CA PRO A 448 -0.31 4.88 -0.64
C PRO A 448 0.19 5.40 -1.98
N VAL A 449 -0.61 5.21 -3.03
CA VAL A 449 -0.42 5.95 -4.28
C VAL A 449 -1.06 7.33 -4.13
N MET A 450 -0.27 8.39 -4.29
CA MET A 450 -0.67 9.78 -4.09
C MET A 450 -0.56 10.62 -5.36
N ASP A 451 0.39 10.30 -6.27
CA ASP A 451 0.55 11.00 -7.55
C ASP A 451 0.97 10.06 -8.69
N LEU A 452 0.00 9.65 -9.51
CA LEU A 452 0.25 8.83 -10.69
C LEU A 452 1.29 9.44 -11.64
N SER A 453 1.40 10.76 -11.72
CA SER A 453 2.34 11.41 -12.63
C SER A 453 3.79 11.12 -12.25
N LEU A 454 4.08 11.04 -10.94
CA LEU A 454 5.37 10.59 -10.44
C LEU A 454 5.48 9.07 -10.56
N MET A 455 4.47 8.34 -10.08
CA MET A 455 4.50 6.88 -10.01
C MET A 455 4.90 6.23 -11.34
N THR A 456 4.35 6.71 -12.47
CA THR A 456 4.64 6.20 -13.83
C THR A 456 6.12 6.09 -14.19
N HIS A 457 6.99 6.89 -13.55
CA HIS A 457 8.43 6.92 -13.84
C HIS A 457 9.27 6.02 -12.94
N VAL A 458 8.76 5.68 -11.76
CA VAL A 458 9.56 5.07 -10.69
C VAL A 458 9.05 3.71 -10.22
N THR A 459 7.80 3.37 -10.56
CA THR A 459 7.16 2.11 -10.20
C THR A 459 7.59 0.95 -11.10
N ASP A 460 7.49 -0.29 -10.60
CA ASP A 460 7.58 -1.52 -11.38
C ASP A 460 6.25 -1.92 -12.06
N ILE A 461 5.17 -1.15 -11.91
CA ILE A 461 3.84 -1.34 -12.56
C ILE A 461 3.31 -0.10 -13.30
N PRO A 462 4.05 0.46 -14.27
CA PRO A 462 3.62 1.67 -14.96
C PRO A 462 2.32 1.46 -15.76
N ASP A 463 2.05 0.24 -16.21
CA ASP A 463 0.85 -0.17 -16.93
C ASP A 463 -0.44 0.12 -16.15
N TRP A 464 -0.42 -0.13 -14.85
CA TRP A 464 -1.53 0.17 -13.95
C TRP A 464 -1.92 1.65 -14.01
N CYS A 465 -0.95 2.56 -14.02
CA CYS A 465 -1.21 4.01 -14.07
C CYS A 465 -2.01 4.38 -15.33
N TYR A 466 -1.61 3.85 -16.50
CA TYR A 466 -2.26 4.12 -17.77
C TYR A 466 -3.66 3.49 -17.86
N ILE A 467 -3.78 2.20 -17.51
CA ILE A 467 -5.05 1.48 -17.58
C ILE A 467 -6.09 2.18 -16.70
N GLU A 468 -5.73 2.52 -15.47
CA GLU A 468 -6.68 3.14 -14.56
C GLU A 468 -7.00 4.60 -14.91
N ALA A 469 -6.04 5.37 -15.41
CA ALA A 469 -6.29 6.78 -15.74
C ALA A 469 -7.08 6.98 -17.05
N PHE A 470 -6.91 6.08 -18.03
CA PHE A 470 -7.45 6.23 -19.39
C PHE A 470 -8.46 5.15 -19.81
N GLY A 471 -8.55 4.05 -19.08
CA GLY A 471 -9.33 2.87 -19.44
C GLY A 471 -8.50 1.80 -20.15
N THR A 472 -9.04 0.58 -20.24
CA THR A 472 -8.30 -0.61 -20.68
C THR A 472 -7.71 -0.49 -22.09
N GLU A 473 -8.50 -0.04 -23.07
CA GLU A 473 -8.07 0.03 -24.47
C GLU A 473 -7.12 1.21 -24.71
N GLU A 474 -7.50 2.41 -24.25
CA GLU A 474 -6.72 3.62 -24.45
C GLU A 474 -5.44 3.62 -23.61
N GLY A 475 -5.50 3.12 -22.38
CA GLY A 475 -4.32 2.96 -21.52
C GLY A 475 -3.26 2.07 -22.16
N ARG A 476 -3.66 0.95 -22.78
CA ARG A 476 -2.75 0.08 -23.54
C ARG A 476 -2.11 0.78 -24.74
N ARG A 477 -2.85 1.66 -25.43
CA ARG A 477 -2.32 2.43 -26.57
C ARG A 477 -1.36 3.53 -26.14
N ARG A 478 -1.66 4.21 -25.04
CA ARG A 478 -0.87 5.33 -24.50
C ARG A 478 0.37 4.89 -23.74
N MET A 479 0.42 3.63 -23.30
CA MET A 479 1.51 3.13 -22.47
C MET A 479 2.87 3.35 -23.11
N THR A 480 3.68 4.19 -22.48
CA THR A 480 5.02 4.56 -22.93
C THR A 480 5.94 4.81 -21.73
N ALA A 481 7.24 4.65 -21.95
CA ALA A 481 8.27 5.02 -20.97
C ALA A 481 8.44 6.55 -20.83
N ARG A 482 7.81 7.35 -21.70
CA ARG A 482 7.86 8.81 -21.70
C ARG A 482 6.45 9.39 -21.87
N PRO A 483 5.67 9.55 -20.78
CA PRO A 483 4.34 10.13 -20.84
C PRO A 483 4.37 11.53 -21.47
N THR A 484 3.31 11.90 -22.20
CA THR A 484 3.17 13.27 -22.73
C THR A 484 2.74 14.25 -21.63
N PRO A 485 2.89 15.57 -21.82
CA PRO A 485 2.37 16.56 -20.87
C PRO A 485 0.87 16.39 -20.56
N ASP A 486 0.06 16.03 -21.56
CA ASP A 486 -1.37 15.75 -21.37
C ASP A 486 -1.59 14.50 -20.53
N ASP A 487 -0.74 13.48 -20.69
CA ASP A 487 -0.82 12.27 -19.86
C ASP A 487 -0.49 12.60 -18.40
N LEU A 488 0.57 13.37 -18.16
CA LEU A 488 0.95 13.82 -16.82
C LEU A 488 -0.16 14.67 -16.17
N ALA A 489 -0.80 15.56 -16.93
CA ALA A 489 -1.93 16.35 -16.46
C ALA A 489 -3.12 15.44 -16.08
N ARG A 490 -3.44 14.45 -16.91
CA ARG A 490 -4.49 13.47 -16.60
C ARG A 490 -4.16 12.67 -15.35
N PHE A 491 -2.95 12.11 -15.26
CA PHE A 491 -2.49 11.37 -14.09
C PHE A 491 -2.62 12.17 -12.81
N ARG A 492 -2.17 13.44 -12.82
CA ARG A 492 -2.28 14.33 -11.68
C ARG A 492 -3.74 14.62 -11.33
N SER A 493 -4.61 14.83 -12.32
CA SER A 493 -6.02 15.16 -12.10
C SER A 493 -6.85 14.06 -11.42
N VAL A 494 -6.49 12.80 -11.64
CA VAL A 494 -7.17 11.63 -11.02
C VAL A 494 -6.47 11.17 -9.73
N SER A 495 -5.40 11.84 -9.33
CA SER A 495 -4.60 11.47 -8.17
C SER A 495 -5.03 12.21 -6.90
N PRO A 496 -4.86 11.63 -5.70
CA PRO A 496 -5.21 12.28 -4.44
C PRO A 496 -4.55 13.65 -4.24
N ILE A 497 -3.36 13.86 -4.80
CA ILE A 497 -2.64 15.15 -4.78
C ILE A 497 -3.49 16.32 -5.28
N ALA A 498 -4.46 16.09 -6.18
CA ALA A 498 -5.36 17.11 -6.70
C ALA A 498 -6.37 17.65 -5.66
N HIS A 499 -6.47 17.01 -4.50
CA HIS A 499 -7.39 17.38 -3.42
C HIS A 499 -6.68 17.56 -2.07
N ILE A 500 -5.35 17.62 -2.06
CA ILE A 500 -4.57 17.69 -0.82
C ILE A 500 -4.83 18.99 -0.03
N ASP A 501 -5.16 20.08 -0.73
CA ASP A 501 -5.57 21.37 -0.18
C ASP A 501 -6.80 21.31 0.73
N ARG A 502 -7.64 20.27 0.55
CA ARG A 502 -8.90 20.11 1.27
C ARG A 502 -8.78 19.20 2.49
N VAL A 503 -7.61 18.59 2.70
CA VAL A 503 -7.38 17.64 3.79
C VAL A 503 -7.28 18.40 5.12
N THR A 504 -8.19 18.10 6.04
CA THR A 504 -8.21 18.69 7.41
C THR A 504 -8.01 17.65 8.51
N ALA A 505 -8.06 16.37 8.17
CA ALA A 505 -7.91 15.28 9.14
C ALA A 505 -6.41 14.98 9.38
N PRO A 506 -5.98 14.73 10.62
CA PRO A 506 -4.63 14.24 10.89
C PRO A 506 -4.35 12.93 10.14
N LEU A 507 -3.22 12.86 9.45
CA LEU A 507 -2.80 11.73 8.64
C LEU A 507 -1.57 11.02 9.23
N LEU A 508 -1.57 9.69 9.22
CA LEU A 508 -0.41 8.86 9.49
C LEU A 508 0.03 8.15 8.20
N PHE A 509 1.28 8.38 7.78
CA PHE A 509 1.90 7.67 6.68
C PHE A 509 2.78 6.53 7.19
N VAL A 510 2.58 5.33 6.65
CA VAL A 510 3.41 4.14 6.94
C VAL A 510 4.04 3.71 5.63
N LEU A 511 5.33 3.98 5.46
CA LEU A 511 6.03 3.89 4.17
C LEU A 511 7.17 2.86 4.21
N GLY A 512 7.23 2.01 3.19
CA GLY A 512 8.32 1.07 2.97
C GLY A 512 9.50 1.73 2.28
N GLY A 513 10.62 1.90 2.99
CA GLY A 513 11.83 2.56 2.43
C GLY A 513 12.49 1.83 1.24
N LYS A 514 12.05 0.62 0.90
CA LYS A 514 12.53 -0.18 -0.26
C LYS A 514 11.40 -0.59 -1.20
N ASP A 515 10.22 0.01 -1.06
CA ASP A 515 9.06 -0.32 -1.91
C ASP A 515 9.35 0.09 -3.36
N ARG A 516 9.27 -0.87 -4.29
CA ARG A 516 9.41 -0.64 -5.75
C ARG A 516 8.06 -0.52 -6.46
N ARG A 517 7.00 -0.99 -5.79
CA ARG A 517 5.62 -1.01 -6.28
C ARG A 517 4.98 0.34 -6.10
N VAL A 518 5.07 0.90 -4.90
CA VAL A 518 4.70 2.29 -4.61
C VAL A 518 5.91 2.99 -4.01
N PRO A 519 6.79 3.58 -4.83
CA PRO A 519 8.06 4.11 -4.36
C PRO A 519 7.91 5.23 -3.33
N LEU A 520 8.84 5.27 -2.36
CA LEU A 520 8.85 6.24 -1.25
C LEU A 520 8.63 7.69 -1.71
N ALA A 521 9.23 8.07 -2.84
CA ALA A 521 9.14 9.42 -3.40
C ALA A 521 7.69 9.88 -3.63
N ASP A 522 6.78 8.96 -3.97
CA ASP A 522 5.37 9.25 -4.25
C ASP A 522 4.64 9.80 -3.03
N SER A 523 4.86 9.17 -1.87
CA SER A 523 4.31 9.62 -0.60
C SER A 523 5.15 10.70 0.09
N HIS A 524 6.48 10.69 -0.11
CA HIS A 524 7.37 11.67 0.51
C HIS A 524 7.12 13.08 -0.04
N ARG A 525 6.90 13.24 -1.37
CA ARG A 525 6.53 14.54 -1.96
C ARG A 525 5.25 15.14 -1.38
N LEU A 526 4.36 14.30 -0.83
CA LEU A 526 3.12 14.74 -0.23
C LEU A 526 3.28 15.20 1.21
N HIS A 527 4.07 14.51 2.03
CA HIS A 527 4.48 15.04 3.34
C HIS A 527 5.13 16.42 3.15
N LEU A 528 5.93 16.54 2.08
CA LEU A 528 6.62 17.77 1.71
C LEU A 528 5.70 18.91 1.20
N ALA A 529 4.48 18.60 0.76
CA ALA A 529 3.56 19.60 0.18
C ALA A 529 2.71 20.33 1.24
N LEU A 530 2.90 20.04 2.53
CA LEU A 530 1.93 20.38 3.56
C LEU A 530 2.24 21.60 4.43
N GLU A 531 3.49 22.06 4.59
CA GLU A 531 3.77 23.22 5.46
C GLU A 531 5.03 23.99 5.03
N GLU A 532 4.94 25.32 4.91
CA GLU A 532 6.05 26.26 4.69
C GLU A 532 6.24 27.16 5.91
N GLN A 533 7.46 27.35 6.43
CA GLN A 533 7.71 28.31 7.52
C GLN A 533 8.56 29.52 7.12
N PHE A 534 8.19 30.70 7.64
CA PHE A 534 8.90 31.98 7.48
C PHE A 534 9.41 32.45 8.82
N LEU A 535 10.65 32.92 8.86
CA LEU A 535 11.20 33.49 10.08
C LEU A 535 11.56 34.96 9.92
N LEU A 536 11.04 35.79 10.81
CA LEU A 536 11.28 37.22 10.84
C LEU A 536 12.02 37.60 12.12
N GLY A 537 13.27 38.07 11.98
CA GLY A 537 13.92 38.84 13.03
C GLY A 537 13.47 40.30 12.95
N CYS A 538 12.76 40.78 13.97
CA CYS A 538 12.26 42.15 14.05
C CYS A 538 12.90 42.87 15.25
N TYR A 539 13.82 43.79 14.98
CA TYR A 539 14.35 44.70 16.00
C TYR A 539 13.73 46.07 15.81
N ARG A 540 12.73 46.40 16.65
CA ARG A 540 12.04 47.69 16.64
C ARG A 540 11.59 48.15 15.24
N ASP A 541 11.12 47.20 14.42
CA ASP A 541 10.72 47.45 13.03
C ASP A 541 9.19 47.53 12.91
N THR A 542 8.69 48.70 12.52
CA THR A 542 7.26 48.96 12.33
C THR A 542 6.68 48.27 11.11
N GLU A 543 7.51 47.72 10.22
CA GLU A 543 7.05 47.07 8.98
C GLU A 543 6.79 45.57 9.15
N CYS A 544 7.08 44.99 10.31
CA CYS A 544 6.96 43.55 10.55
C CYS A 544 5.55 43.03 10.24
N HIS A 545 4.52 43.68 10.77
CA HIS A 545 3.13 43.28 10.54
C HIS A 545 2.74 43.40 9.06
N LYS A 546 3.24 44.41 8.35
CA LYS A 546 2.97 44.60 6.91
C LYS A 546 3.62 43.51 6.07
N THR A 547 4.83 43.10 6.43
CA THR A 547 5.51 41.97 5.79
C THR A 547 4.71 40.68 5.93
N VAL A 548 4.22 40.38 7.14
CA VAL A 548 3.39 39.18 7.39
C VAL A 548 2.06 39.27 6.62
N THR A 549 1.40 40.43 6.64
CA THR A 549 0.17 40.65 5.88
C THR A 549 0.37 40.43 4.38
N GLU A 550 1.43 41.01 3.80
CA GLU A 550 1.74 40.89 2.37
C GLU A 550 2.05 39.45 1.98
N LEU A 551 2.83 38.75 2.82
CA LEU A 551 3.21 37.36 2.64
C LEU A 551 1.99 36.44 2.54
N PHE A 552 1.02 36.57 3.44
CA PHE A 552 -0.25 35.84 3.35
C PHE A 552 -1.14 36.32 2.21
N ALA A 553 -1.13 37.62 1.88
CA ALA A 553 -1.99 38.17 0.83
C ALA A 553 -1.57 37.76 -0.58
N THR A 554 -0.28 37.50 -0.78
CA THR A 554 0.32 37.20 -2.09
C THR A 554 0.66 35.73 -2.29
N ALA A 555 0.65 34.91 -1.23
CA ALA A 555 0.80 33.46 -1.33
C ALA A 555 -0.36 32.83 -2.14
N HIS A 556 -0.03 31.79 -2.90
CA HIS A 556 -1.03 31.00 -3.62
C HIS A 556 -1.83 30.10 -2.67
N PHE A 557 -1.18 29.53 -1.65
CA PHE A 557 -1.77 28.70 -0.61
C PHE A 557 -1.50 29.27 0.80
N PRO A 558 -2.13 30.40 1.18
CA PRO A 558 -1.85 31.08 2.45
C PRO A 558 -2.14 30.23 3.69
N GLU A 559 -2.99 29.20 3.59
CA GLU A 559 -3.26 28.24 4.66
C GLU A 559 -2.11 27.26 4.96
N ARG A 560 -1.14 27.12 4.05
CA ARG A 560 0.06 26.26 4.20
C ARG A 560 1.28 27.02 4.68
N VAL A 561 1.13 28.32 4.85
CA VAL A 561 2.17 29.28 5.23
C VAL A 561 2.14 29.45 6.74
N PHE A 562 3.28 29.23 7.41
CA PHE A 562 3.49 29.31 8.85
C PHE A 562 4.54 30.37 9.16
N VAL A 563 4.27 31.37 9.99
CA VAL A 563 5.23 32.44 10.26
C VAL A 563 5.72 32.34 11.70
N GLY A 564 7.03 32.22 11.92
CA GLY A 564 7.71 32.40 13.20
C GLY A 564 8.37 33.78 13.30
N ALA A 565 7.79 34.70 14.06
CA ALA A 565 8.35 36.04 14.23
C ALA A 565 8.97 36.24 15.63
N VAL A 566 10.14 36.88 15.68
CA VAL A 566 10.77 37.33 16.94
C VAL A 566 10.81 38.84 16.96
N GLU A 567 10.07 39.45 17.88
CA GLU A 567 10.02 40.90 18.05
C GLU A 567 10.83 41.33 19.26
N GLN A 568 11.67 42.33 19.05
CA GLN A 568 12.56 42.91 20.05
C GLN A 568 12.21 44.40 20.21
N ASP A 569 11.35 44.77 21.17
CA ASP A 569 10.84 46.14 21.29
C ASP A 569 10.69 46.71 22.72
N LYS A 570 10.46 48.03 22.82
CA LYS A 570 10.06 48.82 24.00
C LYS A 570 8.52 48.80 24.04
N GLU A 571 7.89 48.04 24.94
CA GLU A 571 6.43 47.95 25.20
C GLU A 571 5.47 48.78 24.28
N GLN A 572 4.65 48.09 23.47
CA GLN A 572 3.47 48.60 22.70
C GLN A 572 3.69 49.51 21.47
N ASN A 573 4.65 49.24 20.58
CA ASN A 573 4.50 49.65 19.18
C ASN A 573 3.62 48.65 18.40
N GLU A 574 3.30 48.95 17.13
CA GLU A 574 2.55 48.06 16.22
C GLU A 574 3.21 46.67 16.17
N SER A 575 2.61 45.70 16.87
CA SER A 575 3.14 44.35 16.98
C SER A 575 3.21 43.68 15.61
N CYS A 576 4.15 42.76 15.43
CA CYS A 576 4.12 41.74 14.36
C CYS A 576 2.85 40.85 14.35
N LEU A 577 1.82 41.14 15.17
CA LEU A 577 0.50 40.53 15.16
C LEU A 577 -0.56 41.55 14.74
N ASP A 578 -1.21 41.30 13.60
CA ASP A 578 -2.24 42.14 13.00
C ASP A 578 -3.56 41.38 12.92
N PRO A 579 -4.69 41.99 13.30
CA PRO A 579 -6.03 41.45 13.05
C PRO A 579 -6.26 40.96 11.60
N ALA A 580 -5.60 41.55 10.60
CA ALA A 580 -5.73 41.23 9.17
C ALA A 580 -5.43 39.76 8.84
N TYR A 581 -4.52 39.12 9.57
CA TYR A 581 -4.17 37.69 9.41
C TYR A 581 -4.51 36.84 10.63
N ALA A 582 -5.29 37.36 11.58
CA ALA A 582 -5.75 36.60 12.74
C ALA A 582 -6.53 35.32 12.37
N ARG A 583 -7.13 35.28 11.16
CA ARG A 583 -7.80 34.09 10.62
C ARG A 583 -6.87 32.88 10.42
N PHE A 584 -5.56 33.12 10.32
CA PHE A 584 -4.52 32.10 10.19
C PHE A 584 -3.86 31.78 11.54
N GLY A 585 -4.53 32.08 12.67
CA GLY A 585 -3.92 32.17 14.00
C GLY A 585 -2.95 31.05 14.41
N SER A 586 -3.27 29.77 14.17
CA SER A 586 -2.37 28.64 14.49
C SER A 586 -1.08 28.60 13.67
N ASN A 587 -1.08 29.27 12.52
CA ASN A 587 0.03 29.30 11.59
C ASN A 587 1.04 30.40 11.94
N VAL A 588 0.67 31.39 12.75
CA VAL A 588 1.57 32.46 13.19
C VAL A 588 2.04 32.19 14.61
N ARG A 589 3.33 31.91 14.76
CA ARG A 589 4.04 31.72 16.03
C ARG A 589 4.91 32.94 16.28
N PHE A 590 4.90 33.42 17.51
CA PHE A 590 5.55 34.68 17.82
C PHE A 590 6.22 34.61 19.18
N MET A 591 7.37 35.25 19.29
CA MET A 591 8.09 35.46 20.54
C MET A 591 8.46 36.94 20.68
N SER A 592 8.02 37.56 21.77
CA SER A 592 8.45 38.91 22.14
C SER A 592 9.58 38.83 23.15
N ILE A 593 10.62 39.62 22.96
CA ILE A 593 11.65 39.87 23.97
C ILE A 593 11.86 41.38 24.13
N PRO A 594 12.27 41.86 25.31
CA PRO A 594 12.62 43.28 25.47
C PRO A 594 13.79 43.66 24.55
N TRP A 595 13.70 44.81 23.88
CA TRP A 595 14.78 45.33 23.01
C TRP A 595 16.15 45.37 23.71
N SER A 596 16.17 45.61 25.03
CA SER A 596 17.38 45.69 25.86
C SER A 596 18.08 44.33 26.03
N GLU A 597 17.36 43.23 25.79
CA GLU A 597 17.89 41.87 25.81
C GLU A 597 18.37 41.40 24.42
N SER A 598 18.31 42.28 23.41
CA SER A 598 18.78 41.97 22.06
C SER A 598 20.27 41.64 22.05
N LYS A 599 20.60 40.49 21.47
CA LYS A 599 21.98 40.05 21.21
C LYS A 599 22.32 40.09 19.72
N GLY A 600 21.69 40.97 18.95
CA GLY A 600 21.95 41.14 17.52
C GLY A 600 21.22 40.12 16.62
N PRO A 601 21.40 40.24 15.29
CA PRO A 601 20.60 39.53 14.29
C PRO A 601 20.83 38.02 14.31
N THR A 602 22.08 37.55 14.47
CA THR A 602 22.36 36.11 14.50
C THR A 602 21.60 35.41 15.63
N TYR A 603 21.52 36.05 16.81
CA TYR A 603 20.76 35.52 17.93
C TYR A 603 19.25 35.60 17.71
N ALA A 604 18.75 36.69 17.10
CA ALA A 604 17.34 36.81 16.74
C ALA A 604 16.92 35.72 15.74
N ARG A 605 17.78 35.39 14.76
CA ARG A 605 17.60 34.29 13.80
C ARG A 605 17.63 32.93 14.48
N TYR A 606 18.52 32.71 15.45
CA TYR A 606 18.51 31.52 16.29
C TYR A 606 17.19 31.37 17.05
N LEU A 607 16.76 32.44 17.72
CA LEU A 607 15.49 32.48 18.45
C LEU A 607 14.31 32.20 17.53
N ALA A 608 14.27 32.80 16.35
CA ALA A 608 13.23 32.55 15.37
C ALA A 608 13.26 31.08 14.94
N SER A 609 14.45 30.50 14.75
CA SER A 609 14.58 29.08 14.35
C SER A 609 14.04 28.09 15.37
N THR A 610 13.90 28.50 16.65
CA THR A 610 13.25 27.67 17.67
C THR A 610 11.73 27.59 17.51
N LEU A 611 11.12 28.47 16.70
CA LEU A 611 9.71 28.43 16.38
C LEU A 611 9.38 27.42 15.28
N TYR A 612 10.40 26.81 14.65
CA TYR A 612 10.26 25.72 13.68
C TYR A 612 9.67 24.46 14.31
N ASN A 613 8.68 23.87 13.66
CA ASN A 613 7.91 22.74 14.16
C ASN A 613 7.77 21.62 13.11
N GLY A 614 8.79 21.47 12.26
CA GLY A 614 8.85 20.39 11.26
C GLY A 614 8.26 20.75 9.91
N GLU A 615 8.07 22.04 9.60
CA GLU A 615 7.63 22.47 8.28
C GLU A 615 8.59 22.04 7.18
N THR A 616 8.07 21.78 5.99
CA THR A 616 8.88 21.18 4.92
C THR A 616 9.88 22.14 4.33
N TYR A 617 9.42 23.34 3.99
CA TYR A 617 10.25 24.38 3.41
C TYR A 617 10.47 25.47 4.44
N TYR A 618 11.64 26.09 4.33
CA TYR A 618 12.14 27.05 5.27
C TYR A 618 12.57 28.30 4.51
N LEU A 619 11.97 29.44 4.84
CA LEU A 619 12.29 30.75 4.30
C LEU A 619 12.75 31.70 5.42
N GLN A 620 14.02 32.04 5.43
CA GLN A 620 14.58 33.09 6.29
C GLN A 620 14.45 34.45 5.61
N LEU A 621 13.90 35.45 6.33
CA LEU A 621 13.73 36.82 5.83
C LEU A 621 14.07 37.88 6.88
N ASP A 622 14.08 39.15 6.43
CA ASP A 622 13.98 40.31 7.32
C ASP A 622 12.53 40.79 7.44
N SER A 623 12.27 41.68 8.40
CA SER A 623 10.94 42.14 8.81
C SER A 623 10.30 43.23 7.93
N HIS A 624 10.90 43.62 6.80
CA HIS A 624 10.44 44.71 5.93
C HIS A 624 10.52 44.32 4.44
N MET A 625 9.78 43.28 4.09
CA MET A 625 9.79 42.65 2.78
C MET A 625 8.44 42.80 2.06
N LYS A 626 8.48 42.82 0.73
CA LYS A 626 7.30 42.70 -0.16
C LYS A 626 7.45 41.52 -1.09
N PHE A 627 6.34 40.95 -1.54
CA PHE A 627 6.31 39.69 -2.29
C PHE A 627 5.57 39.83 -3.62
N GLU A 628 6.04 39.11 -4.64
CA GLU A 628 5.27 38.90 -5.86
C GLU A 628 4.10 37.93 -5.62
N PRO A 629 3.02 37.98 -6.43
CA PRO A 629 1.98 36.96 -6.40
C PRO A 629 2.52 35.54 -6.65
N SER A 630 1.94 34.59 -5.91
CA SER A 630 2.27 33.16 -5.94
C SER A 630 3.75 32.87 -5.66
N TRP A 631 4.38 33.68 -4.80
CA TRP A 631 5.81 33.55 -4.49
C TRP A 631 6.15 32.17 -3.87
N ASP A 632 5.24 31.59 -3.09
CA ASP A 632 5.34 30.27 -2.42
C ASP A 632 5.63 29.13 -3.40
N VAL A 633 4.68 28.89 -4.32
CA VAL A 633 4.80 27.81 -5.31
C VAL A 633 5.96 28.05 -6.27
N ARG A 634 6.26 29.32 -6.59
CA ARG A 634 7.34 29.68 -7.51
C ARG A 634 8.72 29.45 -6.88
N LEU A 635 8.87 29.68 -5.57
CA LEU A 635 10.10 29.33 -4.87
C LEU A 635 10.30 27.82 -4.78
N ILE A 636 9.25 27.06 -4.48
CA ILE A 636 9.29 25.59 -4.49
C ILE A 636 9.73 25.08 -5.87
N ASP A 637 9.11 25.57 -6.95
CA ASP A 637 9.44 25.17 -8.31
C ASP A 637 10.92 25.44 -8.63
N MET A 638 11.45 26.59 -8.22
CA MET A 638 12.88 26.92 -8.42
C MET A 638 13.80 25.98 -7.63
N VAL A 639 13.47 25.65 -6.38
CA VAL A 639 14.26 24.70 -5.58
C VAL A 639 14.33 23.35 -6.26
N GLU A 640 13.22 22.86 -6.80
CA GLU A 640 13.16 21.55 -7.48
C GLU A 640 13.87 21.56 -8.86
N LEU A 641 14.08 22.72 -9.48
CA LEU A 641 14.89 22.88 -10.69
C LEU A 641 16.41 22.91 -10.42
N CYS A 642 16.84 23.03 -9.16
CA CYS A 642 18.27 23.07 -8.82
C CYS A 642 18.91 21.68 -9.00
N PRO A 643 20.08 21.58 -9.65
CA PRO A 643 20.80 20.32 -9.84
C PRO A 643 21.56 19.88 -8.57
N SER A 644 20.88 19.82 -7.42
CA SER A 644 21.45 19.41 -6.14
C SER A 644 20.40 18.67 -5.29
N PRO A 645 20.79 17.65 -4.51
CA PRO A 645 19.90 17.03 -3.52
C PRO A 645 19.64 17.92 -2.30
N LYS A 646 20.51 18.92 -2.04
CA LYS A 646 20.45 19.86 -0.91
C LYS A 646 20.57 21.31 -1.40
N PRO A 647 19.62 21.80 -2.22
CA PRO A 647 19.67 23.15 -2.77
C PRO A 647 19.20 24.21 -1.77
N ILE A 648 19.80 25.39 -1.85
CA ILE A 648 19.39 26.61 -1.16
C ILE A 648 19.27 27.73 -2.18
N LEU A 649 18.11 28.40 -2.23
CA LEU A 649 17.96 29.65 -2.97
C LEU A 649 18.31 30.84 -2.08
N THR A 650 19.17 31.72 -2.57
CA THR A 650 19.64 32.88 -1.81
C THR A 650 20.10 34.03 -2.71
N THR A 651 19.81 35.26 -2.31
CA THR A 651 20.13 36.49 -3.05
C THR A 651 19.98 37.70 -2.13
N TYR A 652 20.53 38.87 -2.49
CA TYR A 652 20.05 40.11 -1.87
C TYR A 652 18.78 40.56 -2.58
N PRO A 653 17.64 40.69 -1.88
CA PRO A 653 16.41 41.13 -2.52
C PRO A 653 16.55 42.55 -3.07
N VAL A 654 15.89 42.81 -4.20
CA VAL A 654 15.89 44.11 -4.88
C VAL A 654 15.11 45.14 -4.07
N ASP A 655 15.50 46.42 -4.14
CA ASP A 655 14.78 47.50 -3.48
C ASP A 655 13.32 47.62 -3.97
N VAL A 656 12.37 47.77 -3.05
CA VAL A 656 10.93 47.91 -3.34
C VAL A 656 10.59 49.05 -4.30
N ASN A 657 11.43 50.08 -4.43
CA ASN A 657 11.24 51.16 -5.39
C ASN A 657 11.30 50.65 -6.85
N ASN A 658 11.94 49.50 -7.09
CA ASN A 658 11.98 48.87 -8.41
C ASN A 658 10.81 47.91 -8.65
N LEU A 659 9.92 47.70 -7.67
CA LEU A 659 8.74 46.85 -7.85
C LEU A 659 7.85 47.36 -9.01
N ALA A 660 7.78 48.69 -9.19
CA ALA A 660 6.98 49.32 -10.24
C ALA A 660 7.59 49.24 -11.65
N SER A 661 8.90 48.96 -11.79
CA SER A 661 9.55 48.88 -13.11
C SER A 661 9.20 47.59 -13.84
N GLY A 662 8.73 46.56 -13.13
CA GLY A 662 8.47 45.22 -13.68
C GLY A 662 9.73 44.45 -14.07
N GLU A 663 10.92 45.01 -13.82
CA GLU A 663 12.19 44.35 -14.05
C GLU A 663 12.43 43.28 -12.98
N ARG A 664 12.63 42.03 -13.42
CA ARG A 664 12.81 40.87 -12.54
C ARG A 664 14.26 40.38 -12.50
N GLU A 665 15.19 41.31 -12.68
CA GLU A 665 16.61 41.01 -12.53
C GLU A 665 16.91 40.60 -11.09
N THR A 666 17.85 39.66 -10.91
CA THR A 666 18.16 39.09 -9.60
C THR A 666 19.61 39.42 -9.23
N PRO A 667 19.87 40.00 -8.05
CA PRO A 667 21.23 40.24 -7.57
C PRO A 667 21.95 38.93 -7.23
N THR A 668 22.87 38.49 -8.08
CA THR A 668 23.67 37.29 -7.81
C THR A 668 24.87 37.64 -6.95
N LEU A 669 24.99 37.01 -5.77
CA LEU A 669 26.17 37.10 -4.91
C LEU A 669 27.35 36.41 -5.59
N CYS A 670 28.17 37.13 -6.34
CA CYS A 670 29.18 36.52 -7.21
C CYS A 670 30.60 37.06 -6.97
N GLY A 671 30.72 38.13 -6.18
CA GLY A 671 32.01 38.73 -5.82
C GLY A 671 32.17 38.89 -4.31
N SER A 672 33.40 39.19 -3.89
CA SER A 672 33.74 39.35 -2.47
C SER A 672 34.95 40.29 -2.26
N VAL A 673 35.09 40.78 -1.04
CA VAL A 673 36.24 41.58 -0.58
C VAL A 673 36.56 41.25 0.87
N TRP A 674 37.84 41.28 1.24
CA TRP A 674 38.26 41.21 2.63
C TRP A 674 38.11 42.58 3.28
N ASN A 675 37.34 42.67 4.37
CA ASN A 675 37.20 43.91 5.11
C ASN A 675 38.39 44.16 6.04
N GLU A 676 38.45 45.36 6.63
CA GLU A 676 39.52 45.79 7.56
C GLU A 676 39.66 44.88 8.80
N ARG A 677 38.62 44.10 9.12
CA ARG A 677 38.59 43.14 10.24
C ARG A 677 39.04 41.72 9.82
N GLY A 678 39.45 41.53 8.56
CA GLY A 678 39.94 40.27 8.03
C GLY A 678 38.85 39.23 7.78
N ILE A 679 37.61 39.67 7.55
CA ILE A 679 36.44 38.83 7.25
C ILE A 679 35.96 39.12 5.82
N VAL A 680 35.46 38.08 5.13
CA VAL A 680 34.91 38.21 3.78
C VAL A 680 33.56 38.95 3.81
N SER A 681 33.40 39.94 2.93
CA SER A 681 32.16 40.66 2.67
C SER A 681 31.75 40.47 1.21
N PHE A 682 30.46 40.35 0.93
CA PHE A 682 29.97 39.98 -0.40
C PHE A 682 29.66 41.18 -1.30
N ARG A 683 29.76 40.95 -2.61
CA ARG A 683 29.30 41.85 -3.66
C ARG A 683 28.32 41.12 -4.56
N ALA A 684 27.21 41.79 -4.87
CA ALA A 684 26.23 41.29 -5.81
C ALA A 684 26.39 41.96 -7.18
N GLY A 685 26.18 41.19 -8.24
CA GLY A 685 26.03 41.70 -9.60
C GLY A 685 24.58 41.49 -10.05
N MET A 686 23.98 42.50 -10.68
CA MET A 686 22.63 42.36 -11.24
C MET A 686 22.64 41.44 -12.46
N MET A 687 21.76 40.44 -12.47
CA MET A 687 21.66 39.44 -13.53
C MET A 687 20.25 39.41 -14.12
N ALA A 688 20.15 39.37 -15.45
CA ALA A 688 18.89 39.22 -16.18
C ALA A 688 18.16 37.95 -15.77
N ARG A 689 16.85 37.85 -15.97
CA ARG A 689 16.07 36.62 -15.66
C ARG A 689 16.62 35.37 -16.38
N ALA A 690 16.59 34.22 -15.71
CA ALA A 690 16.92 32.92 -16.30
C ALA A 690 15.75 31.94 -16.26
N SER A 691 15.88 30.81 -16.97
CA SER A 691 14.93 29.69 -16.91
C SER A 691 15.19 28.75 -15.73
N THR A 692 16.40 28.76 -15.18
CA THR A 692 16.83 27.90 -14.05
C THR A 692 17.68 28.71 -13.06
N PRO A 693 17.67 28.35 -11.76
CA PRO A 693 18.53 28.98 -10.77
C PRO A 693 20.02 28.80 -11.08
N ARG A 694 20.84 29.79 -10.74
CA ARG A 694 22.29 29.80 -11.05
C ARG A 694 23.13 29.53 -9.82
N PRO A 695 24.22 28.76 -9.90
CA PRO A 695 25.13 28.59 -8.77
C PRO A 695 25.65 29.93 -8.23
N THR A 696 25.78 30.05 -6.91
CA THR A 696 26.41 31.19 -6.24
C THR A 696 27.31 30.69 -5.11
N PRO A 697 28.43 31.35 -4.81
CA PRO A 697 29.34 30.93 -3.74
C PRO A 697 28.93 31.34 -2.33
N PHE A 698 27.97 32.26 -2.19
CA PHE A 698 27.65 32.92 -0.94
C PHE A 698 26.16 32.84 -0.62
N ILE A 699 25.81 33.13 0.63
CA ILE A 699 24.43 33.21 1.09
C ILE A 699 24.13 34.61 1.62
N ALA A 700 22.91 35.08 1.46
CA ALA A 700 22.37 36.25 2.14
C ALA A 700 21.59 35.80 3.38
N ALA A 701 21.91 36.32 4.55
CA ALA A 701 21.19 35.95 5.78
C ALA A 701 19.73 36.45 5.80
N GLY A 702 19.43 37.52 5.06
CA GLY A 702 18.08 38.09 4.93
C GLY A 702 17.21 37.48 3.83
N TYR A 703 17.73 36.49 3.08
CA TYR A 703 16.96 35.71 2.10
C TYR A 703 17.61 34.35 1.90
N LEU A 704 17.02 33.32 2.51
CA LEU A 704 17.48 31.94 2.39
C LEU A 704 16.27 31.02 2.34
N PHE A 705 16.04 30.38 1.19
CA PHE A 705 14.98 29.41 1.00
C PHE A 705 15.55 28.00 0.77
N ALA A 706 15.15 27.03 1.59
CA ALA A 706 15.63 25.66 1.52
C ALA A 706 14.59 24.67 2.08
N ARG A 707 14.91 23.37 2.07
CA ARG A 707 14.16 22.39 2.88
C ARG A 707 14.45 22.61 4.38
N GLY A 708 13.44 22.43 5.24
CA GLY A 708 13.49 22.64 6.68
C GLY A 708 14.52 21.77 7.41
N SER A 709 14.85 20.60 6.85
CA SER A 709 15.94 19.74 7.35
C SER A 709 17.30 20.46 7.42
N MET A 710 17.47 21.58 6.71
CA MET A 710 18.64 22.46 6.83
C MET A 710 18.85 22.94 8.26
N LEU A 711 17.78 23.32 8.98
CA LEU A 711 17.87 23.81 10.35
C LEU A 711 18.29 22.72 11.34
N GLU A 712 17.87 21.48 11.10
CA GLU A 712 18.24 20.33 11.93
C GLU A 712 19.71 19.96 11.75
N GLU A 713 20.20 19.99 10.50
CA GLU A 713 21.59 19.66 10.17
C GLU A 713 22.56 20.78 10.52
N VAL A 714 22.19 22.03 10.24
CA VAL A 714 23.04 23.22 10.41
C VAL A 714 22.26 24.31 11.15
N PRO A 715 22.06 24.14 12.47
CA PRO A 715 21.33 25.13 13.27
C PRO A 715 22.12 26.44 13.39
N PHE A 716 21.40 27.56 13.56
CA PHE A 716 22.03 28.84 13.92
C PHE A 716 22.79 28.71 15.25
N ASP A 717 23.98 29.30 15.32
CA ASP A 717 24.82 29.27 16.51
C ASP A 717 24.35 30.36 17.49
N PRO A 718 23.79 30.00 18.68
CA PRO A 718 23.32 30.97 19.66
C PRO A 718 24.46 31.75 20.35
N ASP A 719 25.70 31.26 20.23
CA ASP A 719 26.89 31.83 20.83
C ASP A 719 27.68 32.68 19.81
N LEU A 720 26.94 33.54 19.10
CA LEU A 720 27.46 34.60 18.23
C LEU A 720 26.75 35.94 18.54
N PRO A 721 26.81 36.43 19.80
CA PRO A 721 26.13 37.66 20.17
C PRO A 721 26.71 38.86 19.42
N GLN A 722 25.84 39.77 19.01
CA GLN A 722 26.15 41.04 18.37
C GLN A 722 26.92 40.92 17.05
N LEU A 723 27.01 39.71 16.48
CA LEU A 723 27.61 39.51 15.16
C LEU A 723 26.68 40.08 14.10
N PHE A 724 27.22 40.96 13.26
CA PHE A 724 26.54 41.50 12.07
C PHE A 724 27.37 41.14 10.84
N THR A 725 28.57 41.72 10.74
CA THR A 725 29.52 41.36 9.70
C THR A 725 30.20 40.03 10.03
N GLY A 726 30.09 39.07 9.12
CA GLY A 726 30.71 37.75 9.25
C GLY A 726 29.72 36.60 9.48
N GLU A 727 28.46 36.88 9.83
CA GLU A 727 27.46 35.83 10.01
C GLU A 727 27.21 35.05 8.71
N GLU A 728 27.15 35.75 7.58
CA GLU A 728 26.77 35.15 6.30
C GLU A 728 27.85 34.22 5.76
N ILE A 729 29.13 34.64 5.81
CA ILE A 729 30.25 33.76 5.40
C ILE A 729 30.40 32.58 6.35
N MET A 730 30.21 32.78 7.65
CA MET A 730 30.25 31.70 8.62
C MET A 730 29.18 30.66 8.33
N HIS A 731 27.96 31.11 8.07
CA HIS A 731 26.84 30.23 7.78
C HIS A 731 26.96 29.55 6.41
N ALA A 732 27.46 30.27 5.38
CA ALA A 732 27.76 29.70 4.07
C ALA A 732 28.77 28.54 4.17
N VAL A 733 29.87 28.74 4.89
CA VAL A 733 30.89 27.70 5.05
C VAL A 733 30.34 26.50 5.82
N ARG A 734 29.57 26.71 6.88
CA ARG A 734 28.93 25.62 7.64
C ARG A 734 27.94 24.82 6.79
N LEU A 735 27.12 25.48 5.99
CA LEU A 735 26.17 24.81 5.09
C LEU A 735 26.90 24.03 4.00
N TRP A 736 27.90 24.64 3.36
CA TRP A 736 28.64 24.02 2.27
C TRP A 736 29.45 22.80 2.71
N THR A 737 30.14 22.91 3.86
CA THR A 737 30.89 21.79 4.45
C THR A 737 29.97 20.66 4.95
N SER A 738 28.68 20.94 5.16
CA SER A 738 27.62 19.95 5.44
C SER A 738 26.94 19.40 4.17
N GLY A 739 27.35 19.84 2.99
CA GLY A 739 26.91 19.30 1.69
C GLY A 739 25.76 20.05 1.02
N TRP A 740 25.41 21.25 1.50
CA TRP A 740 24.41 22.12 0.86
C TRP A 740 25.02 22.93 -0.28
N ASP A 741 24.22 23.18 -1.32
CA ASP A 741 24.63 23.93 -2.52
C ASP A 741 23.77 25.18 -2.69
N PHE A 742 24.39 26.30 -3.08
CA PHE A 742 23.73 27.59 -3.14
C PHE A 742 23.44 28.00 -4.58
N PHE A 743 22.24 28.52 -4.78
CA PHE A 743 21.74 28.99 -6.05
C PHE A 743 21.08 30.36 -5.90
N CYS A 744 21.35 31.26 -6.83
CA CYS A 744 20.60 32.48 -7.01
C CYS A 744 19.27 32.14 -7.70
N PRO A 745 18.11 32.65 -7.21
CA PRO A 745 16.83 32.51 -7.87
C PRO A 745 16.87 32.88 -9.36
N SER A 746 16.01 32.25 -10.16
CA SER A 746 15.94 32.51 -11.61
C SER A 746 15.22 33.83 -11.94
N GLU A 747 14.40 34.33 -11.02
CA GLU A 747 13.76 35.64 -11.04
C GLU A 747 13.60 36.17 -9.61
N ASN A 748 13.48 37.49 -9.47
CA ASN A 748 13.24 38.15 -8.20
C ASN A 748 11.78 38.03 -7.76
N LEU A 749 11.54 37.49 -6.55
CA LEU A 749 10.20 37.29 -5.98
C LEU A 749 9.92 38.06 -4.69
N VAL A 750 10.97 38.50 -4.01
CA VAL A 750 10.88 39.27 -2.76
C VAL A 750 11.67 40.55 -2.93
N TYR A 751 11.16 41.63 -2.38
CA TYR A 751 11.75 42.94 -2.42
C TYR A 751 11.97 43.46 -1.01
N HIS A 752 13.03 44.23 -0.83
CA HIS A 752 13.47 44.72 0.46
C HIS A 752 13.29 46.24 0.54
N LEU A 753 12.71 46.73 1.64
CA LEU A 753 12.60 48.16 1.89
C LEU A 753 13.91 48.68 2.52
N TYR A 754 14.89 49.00 1.68
CA TYR A 754 16.13 49.65 2.13
C TYR A 754 15.86 51.10 2.55
N VAL A 755 16.55 51.55 3.59
CA VAL A 755 16.47 52.95 4.04
C VAL A 755 17.26 53.84 3.08
N THR A 756 16.57 54.47 2.13
CA THR A 756 17.13 55.51 1.24
C THR A 756 16.90 56.91 1.83
N LYS A 757 17.64 57.91 1.32
CA LYS A 757 17.52 59.33 1.74
C LYS A 757 16.09 59.89 1.68
N ASP A 758 15.19 59.23 0.94
CA ASP A 758 13.83 59.69 0.66
C ASP A 758 12.78 59.29 1.71
N TYR A 759 13.11 58.37 2.65
CA TYR A 759 12.15 57.85 3.65
C TYR A 759 12.16 58.55 5.02
N GLY A 760 12.98 59.58 5.23
CA GLY A 760 12.83 60.52 6.36
C GLY A 760 12.99 59.99 7.80
N THR A 761 13.14 58.67 8.03
CA THR A 761 13.27 58.09 9.37
C THR A 761 14.52 57.23 9.50
N THR A 762 15.44 57.59 10.39
CA THR A 762 16.50 56.69 10.87
C THR A 762 15.87 55.60 11.74
N ARG A 763 15.81 54.35 11.23
CA ARG A 763 15.39 53.20 12.05
C ARG A 763 16.41 52.95 13.18
N PRO A 764 15.97 52.69 14.43
CA PRO A 764 16.87 52.38 15.52
C PRO A 764 17.71 51.15 15.20
N LYS A 765 19.02 51.22 15.42
CA LYS A 765 19.92 50.08 15.24
C LYS A 765 20.31 49.54 16.61
N PHE A 766 20.39 48.22 16.73
CA PHE A 766 20.68 47.59 18.02
C PHE A 766 22.05 48.00 18.60
N TRP A 767 23.03 48.29 17.76
CA TRP A 767 24.36 48.75 18.19
C TRP A 767 24.39 50.19 18.70
N ASP A 768 23.36 50.99 18.42
CA ASP A 768 23.24 52.35 18.94
C ASP A 768 22.68 52.36 20.37
N GLU A 769 21.96 51.31 20.79
CA GLU A 769 21.20 51.30 22.05
C GLU A 769 21.59 50.17 23.03
N VAL A 770 22.18 49.06 22.57
CA VAL A 770 22.56 47.93 23.43
C VAL A 770 24.01 48.06 23.91
N SER A 771 24.20 48.07 25.24
CA SER A 771 25.53 48.16 25.87
C SER A 771 26.41 46.94 25.60
N GLY A 772 27.72 47.14 25.46
CA GLY A 772 28.70 46.04 25.30
C GLY A 772 28.75 45.43 23.90
N TYR A 773 28.17 46.11 22.89
CA TYR A 773 28.15 45.70 21.49
C TYR A 773 29.53 45.35 20.96
N LEU A 774 30.49 46.29 21.05
CA LEU A 774 31.81 46.14 20.41
C LEU A 774 32.59 44.93 20.96
N ASP A 775 32.61 44.75 22.29
CA ASP A 775 33.30 43.62 22.93
C ASP A 775 32.66 42.27 22.60
N ALA A 776 31.33 42.21 22.53
CA ALA A 776 30.61 41.01 22.12
C ALA A 776 30.85 40.68 20.64
N GLN A 777 30.78 41.69 19.76
CA GLN A 777 31.05 41.52 18.34
C GLN A 777 32.50 41.06 18.09
N MET A 778 33.50 41.65 18.76
CA MET A 778 34.90 41.25 18.61
C MET A 778 35.13 39.79 19.02
N ARG A 779 34.45 39.31 20.07
CA ARG A 779 34.49 37.90 20.47
C ARG A 779 33.86 36.98 19.43
N SER A 780 32.68 37.36 18.91
CA SER A 780 32.01 36.60 17.84
C SER A 780 32.85 36.57 16.55
N GLU A 781 33.45 37.68 16.14
CA GLU A 781 34.35 37.75 15.00
C GLU A 781 35.63 36.93 15.20
N ALA A 782 36.17 36.86 16.42
CA ALA A 782 37.29 35.99 16.74
C ALA A 782 36.92 34.51 16.60
N LYS A 783 35.72 34.11 17.06
CA LYS A 783 35.17 32.75 16.87
C LYS A 783 34.98 32.43 15.38
N VAL A 784 34.41 33.35 14.61
CA VAL A 784 34.25 33.20 13.15
C VAL A 784 35.61 33.02 12.48
N ARG A 785 36.58 33.90 12.74
CA ARG A 785 37.93 33.79 12.16
C ARG A 785 38.59 32.45 12.50
N TYR A 786 38.46 31.97 13.73
CA TYR A 786 39.01 30.67 14.12
C TYR A 786 38.36 29.50 13.37
N GLN A 787 37.01 29.47 13.27
CA GLN A 787 36.30 28.41 12.54
C GLN A 787 36.59 28.44 11.03
N LEU A 788 36.86 29.62 10.48
CA LEU A 788 37.22 29.81 9.08
C LEU A 788 38.73 29.64 8.80
N GLY A 789 39.54 29.24 9.79
CA GLY A 789 40.99 29.08 9.61
C GLY A 789 41.75 30.39 9.33
N LEU A 790 41.14 31.54 9.68
CA LEU A 790 41.66 32.89 9.43
C LEU A 790 42.36 33.51 10.65
N GLY A 791 42.38 32.82 11.78
CA GLY A 791 42.97 33.29 13.03
C GLY A 791 43.14 32.19 14.09
N PRO A 792 43.88 32.49 15.17
CA PRO A 792 44.12 31.53 16.25
C PRO A 792 42.85 31.26 17.07
N LYS A 793 42.84 30.15 17.81
CA LYS A 793 41.75 29.82 18.74
C LYS A 793 41.65 30.89 19.85
N PRO A 794 40.48 31.54 20.03
CA PRO A 794 40.32 32.52 21.10
C PRO A 794 40.21 31.81 22.46
N GLU A 795 40.74 32.44 23.52
CA GLU A 795 40.63 31.93 24.88
C GLU A 795 39.16 31.85 25.34
N GLY A 796 38.81 30.78 26.05
CA GLY A 796 37.47 30.59 26.61
C GLY A 796 36.38 30.19 25.61
N ILE A 797 36.69 30.05 24.31
CA ILE A 797 35.71 29.66 23.29
C ILE A 797 35.70 28.15 23.07
N THR A 798 34.51 27.54 23.23
CA THR A 798 34.24 26.13 22.91
C THR A 798 33.23 26.06 21.78
N ILE A 799 33.54 25.29 20.74
CA ILE A 799 32.63 25.05 19.63
C ILE A 799 32.02 23.67 19.85
N LEU A 800 30.71 23.62 20.09
CA LEU A 800 29.99 22.36 20.12
C LEU A 800 29.96 21.76 18.71
N GLU A 801 30.06 20.43 18.59
CA GLU A 801 30.10 19.75 17.29
C GLU A 801 28.96 20.18 16.36
N LYS A 802 27.74 20.34 16.89
CA LYS A 802 26.56 20.82 16.14
C LYS A 802 26.68 22.24 15.56
N TYR A 803 27.56 23.07 16.10
CA TYR A 803 27.80 24.44 15.64
C TYR A 803 29.12 24.61 14.88
N GLY A 804 29.85 23.51 14.67
CA GLY A 804 31.08 23.49 13.89
C GLY A 804 30.86 23.39 12.38
N LEU A 805 31.96 23.13 11.67
CA LEU A 805 31.95 22.82 10.24
C LEU A 805 31.44 21.39 9.99
N GLY A 806 30.81 21.20 8.84
CA GLY A 806 30.38 19.88 8.39
C GLY A 806 31.55 19.00 7.94
N LYS A 807 31.26 17.71 7.74
CA LYS A 807 32.24 16.68 7.36
C LYS A 807 32.12 16.24 5.89
N ALA A 808 31.17 16.78 5.14
CA ALA A 808 30.92 16.36 3.75
C ALA A 808 31.95 16.93 2.78
N ARG A 809 32.46 18.15 3.04
CA ARG A 809 33.45 18.84 2.20
C ARG A 809 34.41 19.64 3.08
N THR A 810 35.65 19.85 2.64
CA THR A 810 36.68 20.54 3.45
C THR A 810 36.61 22.06 3.30
N LEU A 811 37.11 22.78 4.31
CA LEU A 811 37.17 24.24 4.28
C LEU A 811 38.04 24.77 3.12
N GLU A 812 39.16 24.10 2.85
CA GLU A 812 40.06 24.45 1.74
C GLU A 812 39.36 24.31 0.38
N ALA A 813 38.51 23.29 0.24
CA ALA A 813 37.74 23.09 -0.98
C ALA A 813 36.66 24.16 -1.14
N TYR A 814 36.10 24.71 -0.05
CA TYR A 814 35.19 25.86 -0.12
C TYR A 814 35.91 27.09 -0.66
N TRP A 815 37.09 27.42 -0.11
CA TRP A 815 37.88 28.58 -0.58
C TRP A 815 38.19 28.49 -2.07
N GLN A 816 38.66 27.33 -2.53
CA GLN A 816 38.90 27.10 -3.96
C GLN A 816 37.62 27.22 -4.81
N TRP A 817 36.51 26.63 -4.35
CA TRP A 817 35.25 26.65 -5.08
C TRP A 817 34.62 28.03 -5.17
N ALA A 818 34.77 28.85 -4.12
CA ALA A 818 34.29 30.22 -4.03
C ALA A 818 35.24 31.24 -4.69
N GLY A 819 36.39 30.78 -5.20
CA GLY A 819 37.40 31.66 -5.78
C GLY A 819 38.04 32.60 -4.76
N LEU A 820 38.20 32.13 -3.52
CA LEU A 820 38.73 32.85 -2.37
C LEU A 820 40.14 32.38 -1.98
N ASP A 821 41.08 33.31 -1.80
CA ASP A 821 42.39 33.02 -1.21
C ASP A 821 42.55 33.68 0.18
N PRO A 822 42.54 32.91 1.29
CA PRO A 822 42.72 33.44 2.63
C PRO A 822 44.13 34.00 2.89
N ASN A 823 45.12 33.68 2.06
CA ASN A 823 46.49 34.18 2.16
C ASN A 823 46.72 35.48 1.36
N ASN A 824 45.87 35.78 0.37
CA ASN A 824 45.94 37.00 -0.44
C ASN A 824 44.69 37.88 -0.24
N LYS A 825 44.74 38.75 0.79
CA LYS A 825 43.61 39.57 1.23
C LYS A 825 43.47 40.93 0.53
N ASN A 826 44.35 41.25 -0.43
CA ASN A 826 44.44 42.60 -1.00
C ASN A 826 43.60 42.83 -2.27
N GLU A 827 42.96 41.80 -2.82
CA GLU A 827 42.18 41.89 -4.07
C GLU A 827 40.68 41.69 -3.85
N THR A 828 39.87 42.41 -4.64
CA THR A 828 38.46 42.06 -4.82
C THR A 828 38.40 40.81 -5.68
N GLN A 829 37.74 39.76 -5.20
CA GLN A 829 37.70 38.47 -5.88
C GLN A 829 36.31 38.26 -6.48
N SER A 830 36.25 38.18 -7.81
CA SER A 830 35.03 37.88 -8.57
C SER A 830 35.35 36.77 -9.57
N ASP A 831 34.72 35.61 -9.43
CA ASP A 831 34.92 34.50 -10.34
C ASP A 831 33.93 34.61 -11.53
N PRO A 832 34.42 34.68 -12.78
CA PRO A 832 33.56 34.67 -13.97
C PRO A 832 32.57 33.50 -14.00
N LYS A 833 32.89 32.37 -13.37
CA LYS A 833 32.00 31.21 -13.19
C LYS A 833 30.65 31.57 -12.58
N PHE A 834 30.61 32.58 -11.71
CA PHE A 834 29.39 33.01 -11.01
C PHE A 834 28.89 34.38 -11.46
N CYS A 835 29.78 35.27 -11.92
CA CYS A 835 29.42 36.64 -12.34
C CYS A 835 29.10 36.80 -13.84
N ASN A 836 29.07 35.74 -14.64
CA ASN A 836 28.81 35.88 -16.08
C ASN A 836 27.36 36.37 -16.34
N ARG A 837 27.21 37.46 -17.10
CA ARG A 837 25.91 38.08 -17.43
C ARG A 837 25.11 37.34 -18.49
N GLY A 838 25.70 36.30 -19.09
CA GLY A 838 25.21 35.61 -20.29
C GLY A 838 26.33 35.57 -21.30
#